data_AF-A0A3Q2QTP4-F1
#
_entry.id   AF-A0A3Q2QTP4-F1
#
_cell.length_a   1.000
_cell.length_b   1.000
_cell.length_c   1.000
_cell.angle_alpha   90.00
_cell.angle_beta   90.00
_cell.angle_gamma   90.00
#
_symmetry.space_group_name_H-M   'P 1'
#
loop_
_entity.id
_entity.type
_entity.pdbx_description
1 polymer ?
#
loop_
_entity_poly.entity_id
_entity_poly.type
_entity_poly.pdbx_seq_one_letter_code
_entity_poly.pdbx_strand_id
1 'polypeptide(L)'
;MSKRGLGGRGKGERPDAMATLQAANEELRTKLTEIQIELQHEKNKVRTTNPSCQNRFLMAVCVQVRSALMGEVEEARRSWETERCRLQQEVQEHRGAKKHAEEALAVAQQACQARAAELRSAYHQHQEELNRTKRDCEREIRRLSQDDRDTRRFQLKIAELSAVVRKLEDRNSLLSEERNELLKRLRETESQFLPLLDKNKRLSRKNEELALALRRVDNKLRFVTQENMEMTTLGIPQMRPSSLNDLDKSHSTSYHGYNQDEREMEFLRLQVVEQQHIIDDLSKALETAGYVKNVIVSVIETFYGYDEETSIDSDGSSLSFHTDRTPDTEPDETCVREEAELRYRQLTQEYQALQRAYALLAETCGGNYDAEKEIKTREQLLNEISRYQSRVADLESALQHQGLDVKWVEEKQALYQRNRDLVEKVKEMETEELRLKNDIQDIRDQNELLEFRMLELEERERRSPGISFKQLHFPEGLSPLQIYCEAEGVTDIVISELLKKLDILGDNANLSNEEQVSVIHARTVLTLAEKVRKDHFRKQKGYLDEELDFRKHSMDQAHKRILELEAMLFEVLQQEDISRTPGLIKGDGRLSDMLTEEEKEELRRAMDQWKRCVMCELRERDAQILRERMELLQLTQQRNKELEECIEGQKRQIKELEEKFLFLFLFFSLAFILWS
;
A
#
# COMPACT_ATOMS: atom_id res chain seq x y z
N MET A 1 -11.38 17.32 45.61
CA MET A 1 -12.22 18.54 45.67
C MET A 1 -13.68 18.14 45.56
N SER A 2 -14.53 18.91 46.26
CA SER A 2 -15.94 18.67 46.61
C SER A 2 -16.90 18.44 45.44
N LYS A 3 -17.91 17.58 45.64
CA LYS A 3 -19.31 17.83 45.22
C LYS A 3 -20.27 16.95 46.02
N ARG A 4 -20.84 17.54 47.09
CA ARG A 4 -21.98 17.01 47.84
C ARG A 4 -23.25 17.16 46.99
N GLY A 5 -24.00 16.07 46.80
CA GLY A 5 -25.37 16.09 46.31
C GLY A 5 -26.33 16.45 47.45
N LEU A 6 -27.10 17.53 47.26
CA LEU A 6 -28.20 17.93 48.13
C LEU A 6 -29.42 17.06 47.83
N GLY A 7 -29.70 16.08 48.68
CA GLY A 7 -30.95 15.34 48.73
C GLY A 7 -31.80 15.80 49.91
N GLY A 8 -32.52 16.90 49.76
CA GLY A 8 -33.50 17.37 50.74
C GLY A 8 -34.78 16.56 50.66
N ARG A 9 -34.88 15.46 51.41
CA ARG A 9 -36.18 14.84 51.74
C ARG A 9 -36.76 15.58 52.95
N GLY A 10 -37.73 16.45 52.68
CA GLY A 10 -38.60 17.00 53.71
C GLY A 10 -39.31 15.87 54.45
N LYS A 11 -38.94 15.66 55.71
CA LYS A 11 -39.78 14.96 56.67
C LYS A 11 -40.97 15.86 56.94
N GLY A 12 -42.09 15.60 56.28
CA GLY A 12 -43.37 16.14 56.71
C GLY A 12 -43.67 15.62 58.11
N GLU A 13 -43.65 16.52 59.09
CA GLU A 13 -44.28 16.28 60.38
C GLU A 13 -45.76 15.98 60.11
N ARG A 14 -46.18 14.73 60.30
CA ARG A 14 -47.59 14.44 60.52
C ARG A 14 -47.93 15.06 61.88
N PRO A 15 -48.85 16.04 61.97
CA PRO A 15 -49.39 16.43 63.26
C PRO A 15 -50.13 15.20 63.79
N ASP A 16 -49.76 14.79 65.00
CA ASP A 16 -50.30 13.60 65.66
C ASP A 16 -51.79 13.84 65.93
N ALA A 17 -52.64 13.42 64.99
CA ALA A 17 -54.10 13.61 65.06
C ALA A 17 -54.69 13.03 66.36
N MET A 18 -53.98 12.08 66.97
CA MET A 18 -54.28 11.52 68.29
C MET A 18 -54.17 12.57 69.41
N ALA A 19 -53.13 13.41 69.37
CA ALA A 19 -52.91 14.47 70.35
C ALA A 19 -53.95 15.59 70.22
N THR A 20 -54.36 15.92 68.99
CA THR A 20 -55.43 16.91 68.74
C THR A 20 -56.80 16.40 69.21
N LEU A 21 -57.09 15.10 69.01
CA LEU A 21 -58.29 14.45 69.52
C LEU A 21 -58.29 14.32 71.06
N GLN A 22 -57.12 14.10 71.67
CA GLN A 22 -56.98 14.07 73.12
C GLN A 22 -57.26 15.45 73.74
N ALA A 23 -56.71 16.52 73.17
CA ALA A 23 -56.96 17.89 73.65
C ALA A 23 -58.46 18.25 73.56
N ALA A 24 -59.14 17.90 72.47
CA ALA A 24 -60.57 18.15 72.31
C ALA A 24 -61.43 17.35 73.32
N ASN A 25 -61.02 16.13 73.68
CA ASN A 25 -61.71 15.33 74.70
C ASN A 25 -61.54 15.89 76.12
N GLU A 26 -60.35 16.41 76.45
CA GLU A 26 -60.09 17.07 77.74
C GLU A 26 -60.94 18.35 77.88
N GLU A 27 -61.08 19.13 76.81
CA GLU A 27 -61.91 20.34 76.77
C GLU A 27 -63.42 20.02 76.89
N LEU A 28 -63.89 18.93 76.28
CA LEU A 28 -65.27 18.48 76.46
C LEU A 28 -65.54 18.01 77.90
N ARG A 29 -64.56 17.38 78.56
CA ARG A 29 -64.68 16.97 79.96
C ARG A 29 -64.75 18.17 80.90
N THR A 30 -63.93 19.21 80.69
CA THR A 30 -63.99 20.44 81.50
C THR A 30 -65.30 21.18 81.32
N LYS A 31 -65.79 21.32 80.08
CA LYS A 31 -67.11 21.91 79.80
C LYS A 31 -68.26 21.11 80.43
N LEU A 32 -68.18 19.78 80.43
CA LEU A 32 -69.18 18.93 81.09
C LEU A 32 -69.20 19.15 82.61
N THR A 33 -68.02 19.28 83.24
CA THR A 33 -67.92 19.57 84.67
C THR A 33 -68.43 20.96 85.04
N GLU A 34 -68.17 21.98 84.21
CA GLU A 34 -68.72 23.34 84.41
C GLU A 34 -70.25 23.35 84.32
N ILE A 35 -70.82 22.70 83.30
CA ILE A 35 -72.28 22.57 83.16
C ILE A 35 -72.88 21.82 84.36
N GLN A 36 -72.20 20.81 84.90
CA GLN A 36 -72.64 20.10 86.11
C GLN A 36 -72.62 20.97 87.37
N ILE A 37 -71.62 21.85 87.50
CA ILE A 37 -71.51 22.81 88.60
C ILE A 37 -72.62 23.87 88.48
N GLU A 38 -72.85 24.43 87.29
CA GLU A 38 -73.92 25.40 87.04
C GLU A 38 -75.31 24.79 87.28
N LEU A 39 -75.53 23.54 86.85
CA LEU A 39 -76.78 22.83 87.10
C LEU A 39 -77.03 22.63 88.61
N GLN A 40 -75.98 22.36 89.40
CA GLN A 40 -76.10 22.28 90.85
C GLN A 40 -76.34 23.65 91.50
N HIS A 41 -75.70 24.70 90.99
CA HIS A 41 -75.92 26.06 91.47
C HIS A 41 -77.37 26.53 91.20
N GLU A 42 -77.90 26.27 90.01
CA GLU A 42 -79.29 26.56 89.67
C GLU A 42 -80.28 25.67 90.44
N LYS A 43 -79.97 24.39 90.65
CA LYS A 43 -80.79 23.49 91.50
C LYS A 43 -80.89 23.99 92.95
N ASN A 44 -79.85 24.67 93.45
CA ASN A 44 -79.85 25.30 94.78
C ASN A 44 -80.61 26.65 94.82
N LYS A 45 -80.59 27.43 93.73
CA LYS A 45 -81.45 28.64 93.58
C LYS A 45 -82.94 28.31 93.42
N VAL A 46 -83.25 27.19 92.77
CA VAL A 46 -84.62 26.69 92.55
C VAL A 46 -85.33 26.31 93.86
N ARG A 47 -84.59 26.01 94.94
CA ARG A 47 -85.18 25.65 96.26
C ARG A 47 -85.86 26.81 97.01
N THR A 48 -85.79 28.05 96.54
CA THR A 48 -86.28 29.23 97.29
C THR A 48 -87.43 30.02 96.64
N THR A 49 -88.05 29.55 95.54
CA THR A 49 -89.12 30.31 94.85
C THR A 49 -90.29 29.44 94.32
N ASN A 50 -91.46 30.08 94.20
CA ASN A 50 -92.79 29.51 93.96
C ASN A 50 -92.89 28.63 92.67
N PRO A 51 -93.58 27.47 92.68
CA PRO A 51 -93.47 26.41 91.64
C PRO A 51 -93.89 26.78 90.20
N SER A 52 -94.68 27.85 90.03
CA SER A 52 -95.27 28.21 88.73
C SER A 52 -94.37 29.07 87.84
N CYS A 53 -93.46 29.86 88.41
CA CYS A 53 -92.48 30.66 87.63
C CYS A 53 -91.27 29.83 87.18
N GLN A 54 -90.96 28.77 87.93
CA GLN A 54 -89.81 27.91 87.73
C GLN A 54 -89.89 27.07 86.45
N ASN A 55 -91.07 26.50 86.16
CA ASN A 55 -91.30 25.74 84.93
C ASN A 55 -91.18 26.60 83.66
N ARG A 56 -91.54 27.89 83.73
CA ARG A 56 -91.51 28.79 82.57
C ARG A 56 -90.09 29.26 82.25
N PHE A 57 -89.30 29.54 83.27
CA PHE A 57 -87.87 29.88 83.13
C PHE A 57 -87.04 28.69 82.65
N LEU A 58 -87.25 27.50 83.23
CA LEU A 58 -86.60 26.26 82.78
C LEU A 58 -86.92 25.93 81.32
N MET A 59 -88.17 26.12 80.87
CA MET A 59 -88.53 25.91 79.46
C MET A 59 -87.82 26.90 78.52
N ALA A 60 -87.79 28.19 78.87
CA ALA A 60 -87.13 29.22 78.07
C ALA A 60 -85.62 28.95 77.94
N VAL A 61 -84.95 28.62 79.04
CA VAL A 61 -83.52 28.25 79.05
C VAL A 61 -83.29 26.97 78.24
N CYS A 62 -84.16 25.96 78.38
CA CYS A 62 -84.03 24.70 77.63
C CYS A 62 -84.20 24.90 76.12
N VAL A 63 -85.12 25.77 75.68
CA VAL A 63 -85.28 26.13 74.26
C VAL A 63 -84.07 26.89 73.73
N GLN A 64 -83.54 27.83 74.50
CA GLN A 64 -82.39 28.65 74.09
C GLN A 64 -81.10 27.83 74.00
N VAL A 65 -80.83 26.97 74.99
CA VAL A 65 -79.69 26.02 74.97
C VAL A 65 -79.85 25.04 73.80
N ARG A 66 -81.05 24.52 73.56
CA ARG A 66 -81.30 23.62 72.42
C ARG A 66 -81.05 24.31 71.08
N SER A 67 -81.46 25.58 70.94
CA SER A 67 -81.22 26.36 69.72
C SER A 67 -79.73 26.64 69.50
N ALA A 68 -78.99 26.99 70.56
CA ALA A 68 -77.55 27.24 70.48
C ALA A 68 -76.79 25.95 70.11
N LEU A 69 -77.12 24.82 70.77
CA LEU A 69 -76.51 23.53 70.49
C LEU A 69 -76.78 23.07 69.04
N MET A 70 -77.99 23.29 68.53
CA MET A 70 -78.32 22.98 67.13
C MET A 70 -77.57 23.89 66.15
N GLY A 71 -77.31 25.15 66.50
CA GLY A 71 -76.49 26.08 65.71
C GLY A 71 -75.04 25.62 65.60
N GLU A 72 -74.43 25.21 66.71
CA GLU A 72 -73.05 24.68 66.74
C GLU A 72 -72.94 23.36 65.96
N VAL A 73 -73.95 22.47 66.06
CA VAL A 73 -74.00 21.23 65.29
C VAL A 73 -74.11 21.49 63.78
N GLU A 74 -74.90 22.50 63.38
CA GLU A 74 -75.02 22.93 61.99
C GLU A 74 -73.72 23.54 61.44
N GLU A 75 -73.03 24.36 62.21
CA GLU A 75 -71.72 24.92 61.83
C GLU A 75 -70.63 23.84 61.73
N ALA A 76 -70.58 22.91 62.69
CA ALA A 76 -69.66 21.76 62.65
C ALA A 76 -69.95 20.85 61.45
N ARG A 77 -71.22 20.69 61.07
CA ARG A 77 -71.60 19.95 59.86
C ARG A 77 -71.13 20.67 58.59
N ARG A 78 -71.32 21.98 58.49
CA ARG A 78 -70.85 22.77 57.33
C ARG A 78 -69.34 22.72 57.19
N SER A 79 -68.59 22.87 58.30
CA SER A 79 -67.13 22.82 58.28
C SER A 79 -66.61 21.43 57.88
N TRP A 80 -67.26 20.36 58.34
CA TRP A 80 -66.95 18.99 57.89
C TRP A 80 -67.28 18.77 56.41
N GLU A 81 -68.41 19.28 55.92
CA GLU A 81 -68.79 19.19 54.50
C GLU A 81 -67.80 19.93 53.58
N THR A 82 -67.28 21.09 54.01
CA THR A 82 -66.22 21.80 53.28
C THR A 82 -64.90 21.05 53.27
N GLU A 83 -64.47 20.50 54.41
CA GLU A 83 -63.21 19.76 54.49
C GLU A 83 -63.28 18.44 53.71
N ARG A 84 -64.45 17.78 53.72
CA ARG A 84 -64.71 16.62 52.86
C ARG A 84 -64.57 16.96 51.38
N CYS A 85 -65.13 18.08 50.92
CA CYS A 85 -65.00 18.51 49.52
C CYS A 85 -63.55 18.81 49.15
N ARG A 86 -62.81 19.50 50.04
CA ARG A 86 -61.39 19.80 49.85
C ARG A 86 -60.55 18.52 49.73
N LEU A 87 -60.67 17.59 50.67
CA LEU A 87 -59.95 16.31 50.63
C LEU A 87 -60.31 15.49 49.38
N GLN A 88 -61.57 15.55 48.95
CA GLN A 88 -62.02 14.86 47.74
C GLN A 88 -61.41 15.47 46.47
N GLN A 89 -61.21 16.80 46.45
CA GLN A 89 -60.47 17.49 45.39
C GLN A 89 -58.98 17.12 45.41
N GLU A 90 -58.33 17.16 46.57
CA GLU A 90 -56.91 16.77 46.72
C GLU A 90 -56.67 15.32 46.24
N VAL A 91 -57.59 14.38 46.52
CA VAL A 91 -57.52 13.00 46.01
C VAL A 91 -57.62 12.95 44.47
N GLN A 92 -58.44 13.78 43.84
CA GLN A 92 -58.54 13.84 42.38
C GLN A 92 -57.28 14.44 41.76
N GLU A 93 -56.73 15.49 42.35
CA GLU A 93 -55.46 16.09 41.93
C GLU A 93 -54.30 15.10 42.04
N HIS A 94 -54.20 14.35 43.15
CA HIS A 94 -53.21 13.28 43.30
C HIS A 94 -53.40 12.14 42.29
N ARG A 95 -54.64 11.78 41.94
CA ARG A 95 -54.89 10.80 40.86
C ARG A 95 -54.47 11.32 39.50
N GLY A 96 -54.71 12.60 39.21
CA GLY A 96 -54.25 13.26 37.99
C GLY A 96 -52.73 13.29 37.90
N ALA A 97 -52.05 13.71 38.97
CA ALA A 97 -50.60 13.74 39.04
C ALA A 97 -49.97 12.34 38.91
N LYS A 98 -50.61 11.31 39.51
CA LYS A 98 -50.18 9.91 39.37
C LYS A 98 -50.22 9.46 37.90
N LYS A 99 -51.31 9.72 37.18
CA LYS A 99 -51.43 9.35 35.76
C LYS A 99 -50.36 10.03 34.90
N HIS A 100 -50.15 11.33 35.09
CA HIS A 100 -49.10 12.06 34.36
C HIS A 100 -47.69 11.49 34.64
N ALA A 101 -47.43 11.09 35.89
CA ALA A 101 -46.16 10.46 36.25
C ALA A 101 -45.99 9.07 35.61
N GLU A 102 -47.06 8.27 35.52
CA GLU A 102 -47.06 6.96 34.84
C GLU A 102 -46.84 7.11 33.33
N GLU A 103 -47.47 8.09 32.69
CA GLU A 103 -47.26 8.41 31.27
C GLU A 103 -45.83 8.88 30.99
N ALA A 104 -45.28 9.76 31.84
CA ALA A 104 -43.89 10.21 31.73
C ALA A 104 -42.88 9.05 31.88
N LEU A 105 -43.15 8.10 32.79
CA LEU A 105 -42.34 6.90 32.96
C LEU A 105 -42.38 6.01 31.71
N ALA A 106 -43.55 5.81 31.12
CA ALA A 106 -43.70 5.02 29.89
C ALA A 106 -42.91 5.62 28.71
N VAL A 107 -42.98 6.94 28.52
CA VAL A 107 -42.22 7.65 27.48
C VAL A 107 -40.71 7.52 27.73
N ALA A 108 -40.26 7.66 28.98
CA ALA A 108 -38.85 7.49 29.33
C ALA A 108 -38.36 6.06 29.06
N GLN A 109 -39.17 5.04 29.36
CA GLN A 109 -38.85 3.64 29.07
C GLN A 109 -38.72 3.38 27.56
N GLN A 110 -39.65 3.93 26.76
CA GLN A 110 -39.60 3.80 25.30
C GLN A 110 -38.35 4.48 24.72
N ALA A 111 -37.99 5.66 25.21
CA ALA A 111 -36.76 6.36 24.79
C ALA A 111 -35.49 5.57 25.16
N CYS A 112 -35.45 4.96 26.35
CA CYS A 112 -34.35 4.09 26.75
C CYS A 112 -34.23 2.83 25.87
N GLN A 113 -35.37 2.22 25.51
CA GLN A 113 -35.39 1.07 24.60
C GLN A 113 -34.91 1.43 23.20
N ALA A 114 -35.33 2.59 22.66
CA ALA A 114 -34.88 3.10 21.36
C ALA A 114 -33.35 3.31 21.35
N ARG A 115 -32.81 4.01 22.36
CA ARG A 115 -31.35 4.20 22.50
C ARG A 115 -30.58 2.89 22.61
N ALA A 116 -31.12 1.90 23.33
CA ALA A 116 -30.49 0.60 23.43
C ALA A 116 -30.48 -0.15 22.08
N ALA A 117 -31.50 0.03 21.25
CA ALA A 117 -31.55 -0.55 19.90
C ALA A 117 -30.55 0.14 18.96
N GLU A 118 -30.44 1.47 19.01
CA GLU A 118 -29.44 2.24 18.26
C GLU A 118 -28.01 1.80 18.61
N LEU A 119 -27.70 1.67 19.91
CA LEU A 119 -26.39 1.20 20.36
C LEU A 119 -26.04 -0.21 19.85
N ARG A 120 -27.02 -1.13 19.83
CA ARG A 120 -26.82 -2.48 19.26
C ARG A 120 -26.58 -2.43 17.76
N SER A 121 -27.30 -1.59 17.04
CA SER A 121 -27.11 -1.41 15.59
C SER A 121 -25.73 -0.82 15.28
N ALA A 122 -25.30 0.20 16.02
CA ALA A 122 -23.98 0.83 15.84
C ALA A 122 -22.85 -0.16 16.15
N TYR A 123 -23.01 -0.99 17.18
CA TYR A 123 -22.04 -2.06 17.49
C TYR A 123 -21.91 -3.06 16.34
N HIS A 124 -23.03 -3.51 15.76
CA HIS A 124 -23.00 -4.42 14.61
C HIS A 124 -22.33 -3.78 13.38
N GLN A 125 -22.62 -2.51 13.08
CA GLN A 125 -21.98 -1.80 11.98
C GLN A 125 -20.47 -1.68 12.16
N HIS A 126 -20.01 -1.27 13.35
CA HIS A 126 -18.58 -1.22 13.66
C HIS A 126 -17.91 -2.59 13.59
N GLN A 127 -18.59 -3.65 14.01
CA GLN A 127 -18.05 -5.01 13.91
C GLN A 127 -17.89 -5.44 12.45
N GLU A 128 -18.81 -5.06 11.56
CA GLU A 128 -18.68 -5.31 10.11
C GLU A 128 -17.54 -4.50 9.49
N GLU A 129 -17.40 -3.22 9.84
CA GLU A 129 -16.30 -2.36 9.39
C GLU A 129 -14.94 -2.92 9.81
N LEU A 130 -14.79 -3.33 11.07
CA LEU A 130 -13.58 -3.96 11.58
C LEU A 130 -13.22 -5.22 10.76
N ASN A 131 -14.22 -6.03 10.44
CA ASN A 131 -14.05 -7.23 9.63
C ASN A 131 -13.69 -6.91 8.16
N ARG A 132 -14.22 -5.82 7.59
CA ARG A 132 -13.84 -5.35 6.25
C ARG A 132 -12.38 -4.90 6.24
N THR A 133 -12.00 -4.01 7.16
CA THR A 133 -10.63 -3.52 7.31
C THR A 133 -9.63 -4.65 7.50
N LYS A 134 -9.97 -5.66 8.31
CA LYS A 134 -9.12 -6.85 8.49
C LYS A 134 -8.86 -7.58 7.16
N ARG A 135 -9.88 -7.79 6.34
CA ARG A 135 -9.74 -8.45 5.02
C ARG A 135 -8.96 -7.60 4.02
N ASP A 136 -9.09 -6.28 4.08
CA ASP A 136 -8.30 -5.36 3.26
C ASP A 136 -6.81 -5.43 3.65
N CYS A 137 -6.48 -5.39 4.94
CA CYS A 137 -5.11 -5.55 5.42
C CYS A 137 -4.51 -6.91 5.04
N GLU A 138 -5.26 -8.00 5.15
CA GLU A 138 -4.80 -9.34 4.75
C GLU A 138 -4.52 -9.43 3.24
N ARG A 139 -5.31 -8.75 2.40
CA ARG A 139 -5.05 -8.66 0.95
C ARG A 139 -3.79 -7.87 0.65
N GLU A 140 -3.58 -6.76 1.36
CA GLU A 140 -2.40 -5.92 1.15
C GLU A 140 -1.10 -6.62 1.58
N ILE A 141 -1.12 -7.37 2.69
CA ILE A 141 0.01 -8.21 3.12
C ILE A 141 0.38 -9.24 2.05
N ARG A 142 -0.61 -9.86 1.39
CA ARG A 142 -0.37 -10.82 0.30
C ARG A 142 0.22 -10.15 -0.94
N ARG A 143 -0.21 -8.94 -1.29
CA ARG A 143 0.39 -8.14 -2.37
C ARG A 143 1.84 -7.81 -2.09
N LEU A 144 2.12 -7.24 -0.93
CA LEU A 144 3.49 -6.87 -0.55
C LEU A 144 4.44 -8.09 -0.52
N SER A 145 3.96 -9.27 -0.11
CA SER A 145 4.74 -10.52 -0.19
C SER A 145 4.98 -11.03 -1.62
N GLN A 146 4.14 -10.65 -2.59
CA GLN A 146 4.34 -10.98 -3.99
C GLN A 146 5.42 -10.08 -4.60
N ASP A 147 5.36 -8.78 -4.32
CA ASP A 147 6.34 -7.79 -4.81
C ASP A 147 7.76 -8.08 -4.29
N ASP A 148 7.88 -8.60 -3.07
CA ASP A 148 9.18 -9.00 -2.49
C ASP A 148 9.80 -10.21 -3.23
N ARG A 149 8.96 -11.13 -3.74
CA ARG A 149 9.40 -12.26 -4.58
C ARG A 149 9.85 -11.79 -5.97
N ASP A 150 9.14 -10.86 -6.57
CA ASP A 150 9.51 -10.30 -7.87
C ASP A 150 10.80 -9.46 -7.76
N THR A 151 10.95 -8.70 -6.67
CA THR A 151 12.20 -7.98 -6.35
C THR A 151 13.39 -8.95 -6.24
N ARG A 152 13.21 -10.09 -5.57
CA ARG A 152 14.25 -11.12 -5.46
C ARG A 152 14.60 -11.78 -6.80
N ARG A 153 13.61 -11.93 -7.69
CA ARG A 153 13.81 -12.41 -9.06
C ARG A 153 14.62 -11.41 -9.90
N PHE A 154 14.33 -10.12 -9.78
CA PHE A 154 15.11 -9.07 -10.42
C PHE A 154 16.55 -9.01 -9.90
N GLN A 155 16.76 -9.13 -8.59
CA GLN A 155 18.11 -9.19 -8.00
C GLN A 155 18.93 -10.38 -8.52
N LEU A 156 18.31 -11.57 -8.64
CA LEU A 156 18.96 -12.72 -9.24
C LEU A 156 19.33 -12.48 -10.72
N LYS A 157 18.46 -11.80 -11.48
CA LYS A 157 18.74 -11.47 -12.88
C LYS A 157 19.89 -10.47 -13.02
N ILE A 158 19.96 -9.47 -12.13
CA ILE A 158 21.07 -8.52 -12.08
C ILE A 158 22.37 -9.26 -11.79
N ALA A 159 22.39 -10.17 -10.80
CA ALA A 159 23.58 -10.95 -10.46
C ALA A 159 24.06 -11.85 -11.63
N GLU A 160 23.12 -12.49 -12.34
CA GLU A 160 23.42 -13.28 -13.54
C GLU A 160 24.06 -12.43 -14.64
N LEU A 161 23.47 -11.27 -14.94
CA LEU A 161 24.01 -10.35 -15.95
C LEU A 161 25.39 -9.81 -15.55
N SER A 162 25.59 -9.44 -14.28
CA SER A 162 26.90 -9.01 -13.78
C SER A 162 27.97 -10.11 -13.90
N ALA A 163 27.61 -11.39 -13.74
CA ALA A 163 28.53 -12.49 -13.94
C ALA A 163 28.92 -12.66 -15.42
N VAL A 164 27.98 -12.45 -16.34
CA VAL A 164 28.25 -12.49 -17.79
C VAL A 164 29.18 -11.34 -18.20
N VAL A 165 28.93 -10.12 -17.70
CA VAL A 165 29.80 -8.95 -17.96
C VAL A 165 31.24 -9.25 -17.54
N ARG A 166 31.44 -9.78 -16.33
CA ARG A 166 32.79 -10.12 -15.84
C ARG A 166 33.51 -11.14 -16.73
N LYS A 167 32.81 -12.16 -17.21
CA LYS A 167 33.38 -13.14 -18.17
C LYS A 167 33.79 -12.50 -19.50
N LEU A 168 33.01 -11.53 -19.99
CA LEU A 168 33.33 -10.80 -21.21
C LEU A 168 34.53 -9.87 -21.01
N GLU A 169 34.65 -9.24 -19.85
CA GLU A 169 35.80 -8.42 -19.47
C GLU A 169 37.09 -9.26 -19.41
N ASP A 170 37.05 -10.42 -18.75
CA ASP A 170 38.20 -11.34 -18.68
C ASP A 170 38.64 -11.79 -20.09
N ARG A 171 37.67 -12.16 -20.95
CA ARG A 171 37.96 -12.54 -22.34
C ARG A 171 38.56 -11.39 -23.15
N ASN A 172 38.09 -10.16 -22.95
CA ASN A 172 38.66 -8.99 -23.60
C ASN A 172 40.10 -8.71 -23.14
N SER A 173 40.41 -8.95 -21.85
CA SER A 173 41.79 -8.85 -21.35
C SER A 173 42.71 -9.82 -22.08
N LEU A 174 42.32 -11.09 -22.18
CA LEU A 174 43.11 -12.12 -22.88
C LEU A 174 43.31 -11.79 -24.37
N LEU A 175 42.26 -11.36 -25.06
CA LEU A 175 42.37 -10.95 -26.48
C LEU A 175 43.31 -9.75 -26.65
N SER A 176 43.32 -8.82 -25.70
CA SER A 176 44.25 -7.68 -25.70
C SER A 176 45.70 -8.14 -25.52
N GLU A 177 45.95 -9.11 -24.64
CA GLU A 177 47.26 -9.73 -24.43
C GLU A 177 47.74 -10.46 -25.69
N GLU A 178 46.89 -11.29 -26.31
CA GLU A 178 47.20 -11.97 -27.58
C GLU A 178 47.55 -10.98 -28.69
N ARG A 179 46.78 -9.90 -28.82
CA ARG A 179 47.05 -8.82 -29.79
C ARG A 179 48.42 -8.18 -29.56
N ASN A 180 48.81 -7.97 -28.31
CA ASN A 180 50.10 -7.37 -27.97
C ASN A 180 51.27 -8.31 -28.28
N GLU A 181 51.12 -9.61 -28.02
CA GLU A 181 52.12 -10.62 -28.35
C GLU A 181 52.29 -10.79 -29.88
N LEU A 182 51.20 -10.76 -30.64
CA LEU A 182 51.27 -10.77 -32.11
C LEU A 182 51.98 -9.53 -32.65
N LEU A 183 51.71 -8.35 -32.10
CA LEU A 183 52.43 -7.12 -32.46
C LEU A 183 53.93 -7.22 -32.17
N LYS A 184 54.31 -7.86 -31.06
CA LYS A 184 55.72 -8.09 -30.71
C LYS A 184 56.39 -9.00 -31.74
N ARG A 185 55.77 -10.12 -32.09
CA ARG A 185 56.28 -11.05 -33.13
C ARG A 185 56.43 -10.36 -34.48
N LEU A 186 55.45 -9.53 -34.87
CA LEU A 186 55.53 -8.76 -36.11
C LEU A 186 56.79 -7.89 -36.13
N ARG A 187 57.02 -7.09 -35.07
CA ARG A 187 58.21 -6.24 -34.97
C ARG A 187 59.52 -7.04 -35.01
N GLU A 188 59.56 -8.20 -34.38
CA GLU A 188 60.72 -9.11 -34.42
C GLU A 188 60.98 -9.62 -35.84
N THR A 189 59.94 -10.02 -36.59
CA THR A 189 60.09 -10.44 -37.99
C THR A 189 60.51 -9.29 -38.91
N GLU A 190 59.96 -8.10 -38.72
CA GLU A 190 60.36 -6.89 -39.47
C GLU A 190 61.85 -6.56 -39.24
N SER A 191 62.31 -6.66 -37.99
CA SER A 191 63.72 -6.46 -37.62
C SER A 191 64.64 -7.46 -38.33
N GLN A 192 64.21 -8.72 -38.50
CA GLN A 192 64.99 -9.74 -39.21
C GLN A 192 64.97 -9.53 -40.74
N PHE A 193 63.89 -9.00 -41.30
CA PHE A 193 63.74 -8.79 -42.75
C PHE A 193 64.53 -7.59 -43.28
N LEU A 194 64.65 -6.52 -42.48
CA LEU A 194 65.28 -5.27 -42.92
C LEU A 194 66.74 -5.43 -43.40
N PRO A 195 67.63 -6.18 -42.71
CA PRO A 195 69.00 -6.42 -43.18
C PRO A 195 69.08 -7.22 -44.49
N LEU A 196 68.12 -8.12 -44.72
CA LEU A 196 68.04 -8.91 -45.95
C LEU A 196 67.63 -8.05 -47.13
N LEU A 197 66.67 -7.14 -46.95
CA LEU A 197 66.32 -6.13 -47.95
C LEU A 197 67.53 -5.27 -48.32
N ASP A 198 68.29 -4.78 -47.33
CA ASP A 198 69.48 -3.97 -47.58
C ASP A 198 70.60 -4.76 -48.26
N LYS A 199 70.76 -6.05 -47.95
CA LYS A 199 71.66 -6.94 -48.67
C LYS A 199 71.21 -7.13 -50.12
N ASN A 200 69.93 -7.33 -50.37
CA ASN A 200 69.38 -7.51 -51.72
C ASN A 200 69.54 -6.23 -52.57
N LYS A 201 69.27 -5.05 -52.00
CA LYS A 201 69.55 -3.76 -52.65
C LYS A 201 71.03 -3.61 -53.04
N ARG A 202 71.96 -4.02 -52.16
CA ARG A 202 73.40 -4.00 -52.46
C ARG A 202 73.78 -4.97 -53.58
N LEU A 203 73.22 -6.18 -53.58
CA LEU A 203 73.44 -7.17 -54.65
C LEU A 203 72.86 -6.69 -55.98
N SER A 204 71.69 -6.07 -55.98
CA SER A 204 71.08 -5.51 -57.18
C SER A 204 71.98 -4.46 -57.84
N ARG A 205 72.55 -3.53 -57.05
CA ARG A 205 73.53 -2.55 -57.57
C ARG A 205 74.79 -3.23 -58.16
N LYS A 206 75.31 -4.26 -57.49
CA LYS A 206 76.45 -5.05 -58.03
C LYS A 206 76.10 -5.75 -59.35
N ASN A 207 74.89 -6.30 -59.46
CA ASN A 207 74.43 -6.93 -60.69
C ASN A 207 74.34 -5.92 -61.85
N GLU A 208 73.87 -4.70 -61.58
CA GLU A 208 73.88 -3.60 -62.57
C GLU A 208 75.30 -3.24 -63.00
N GLU A 209 76.24 -3.12 -62.05
CA GLU A 209 77.67 -2.86 -62.34
C GLU A 209 78.30 -3.96 -63.22
N LEU A 210 78.02 -5.23 -62.90
CA LEU A 210 78.48 -6.38 -63.67
C LEU A 210 77.85 -6.43 -65.06
N ALA A 211 76.55 -6.15 -65.18
CA ALA A 211 75.87 -6.07 -66.47
C ALA A 211 76.49 -4.97 -67.37
N LEU A 212 76.83 -3.81 -66.80
CA LEU A 212 77.55 -2.75 -67.52
C LEU A 212 78.96 -3.19 -67.93
N ALA A 213 79.70 -3.90 -67.05
CA ALA A 213 81.02 -4.42 -67.38
C ALA A 213 80.98 -5.45 -68.51
N LEU A 214 80.01 -6.37 -68.46
CA LEU A 214 79.78 -7.38 -69.48
C LEU A 214 79.46 -6.74 -70.82
N ARG A 215 78.59 -5.71 -70.84
CA ARG A 215 78.28 -4.94 -72.06
C ARG A 215 79.52 -4.25 -72.65
N ARG A 216 80.46 -3.77 -71.82
CA ARG A 216 81.73 -3.19 -72.29
C ARG A 216 82.64 -4.25 -72.94
N VAL A 217 82.75 -5.43 -72.33
CA VAL A 217 83.55 -6.54 -72.88
C VAL A 217 82.94 -7.04 -74.19
N ASP A 218 81.62 -7.19 -74.23
CA ASP A 218 80.89 -7.60 -75.43
C ASP A 218 81.09 -6.61 -76.60
N ASN A 219 81.10 -5.30 -76.32
CA ASN A 219 81.47 -4.29 -77.32
C ASN A 219 82.92 -4.44 -77.83
N LYS A 220 83.88 -4.70 -76.92
CA LYS A 220 85.28 -4.95 -77.32
C LYS A 220 85.41 -6.21 -78.16
N LEU A 221 84.72 -7.28 -77.78
CA LEU A 221 84.70 -8.54 -78.53
C LEU A 221 84.16 -8.33 -79.93
N ARG A 222 83.06 -7.57 -80.08
CA ARG A 222 82.51 -7.19 -81.38
C ARG A 222 83.53 -6.42 -82.23
N PHE A 223 84.24 -5.45 -81.64
CA PHE A 223 85.27 -4.69 -82.34
C PHE A 223 86.44 -5.57 -82.83
N VAL A 224 86.98 -6.43 -81.96
CA VAL A 224 88.07 -7.36 -82.31
C VAL A 224 87.61 -8.39 -83.36
N THR A 225 86.37 -8.87 -83.25
CA THR A 225 85.80 -9.80 -84.23
C THR A 225 85.66 -9.14 -85.60
N GLN A 226 85.23 -7.87 -85.64
CA GLN A 226 85.17 -7.08 -86.87
C GLN A 226 86.56 -6.83 -87.46
N GLU A 227 87.54 -6.41 -86.66
CA GLU A 227 88.94 -6.23 -87.08
C GLU A 227 89.53 -7.53 -87.66
N ASN A 228 89.25 -8.68 -87.04
CA ASN A 228 89.66 -9.99 -87.57
C ASN A 228 89.02 -10.31 -88.93
N MET A 229 87.75 -9.95 -89.15
CA MET A 229 87.08 -10.09 -90.44
C MET A 229 87.68 -9.16 -91.50
N GLU A 230 88.07 -7.94 -91.13
CA GLU A 230 88.76 -6.97 -91.99
C GLU A 230 90.18 -7.45 -92.38
N MET A 231 90.91 -8.04 -91.43
CA MET A 231 92.20 -8.70 -91.68
C MET A 231 92.07 -9.92 -92.61
N THR A 232 90.93 -10.62 -92.54
CA THR A 232 90.62 -11.75 -93.43
C THR A 232 90.24 -11.29 -94.86
N THR A 233 89.77 -10.05 -95.02
CA THR A 233 89.40 -9.47 -96.33
C THR A 233 90.55 -8.76 -97.05
N LEU A 234 91.62 -8.38 -96.34
CA LEU A 234 92.86 -7.81 -96.91
C LEU A 234 94.00 -8.86 -97.07
N GLY A 235 93.72 -9.91 -97.84
CA GLY A 235 94.67 -10.64 -98.69
C GLY A 235 95.92 -11.31 -98.07
N ILE A 236 95.78 -12.57 -97.63
CA ILE A 236 96.68 -13.68 -97.99
C ILE A 236 95.80 -14.95 -98.22
N PRO A 237 95.99 -15.75 -99.29
CA PRO A 237 95.09 -16.85 -99.66
C PRO A 237 95.20 -18.07 -98.73
N GLN A 238 94.04 -18.66 -98.41
CA GLN A 238 93.91 -19.94 -97.72
C GLN A 238 94.66 -21.06 -98.44
N MET A 239 95.58 -21.73 -97.74
CA MET A 239 96.00 -23.09 -98.08
C MET A 239 95.13 -24.09 -97.34
N ARG A 240 94.31 -24.80 -98.11
CA ARG A 240 93.60 -26.02 -97.74
C ARG A 240 94.62 -27.16 -97.56
N PRO A 241 94.41 -28.08 -96.62
CA PRO A 241 94.52 -29.49 -96.97
C PRO A 241 93.17 -30.19 -96.86
N SER A 242 92.99 -31.12 -97.79
CA SER A 242 91.81 -31.92 -98.06
C SER A 242 92.05 -33.34 -97.55
N SER A 243 91.06 -33.97 -96.91
CA SER A 243 90.56 -35.35 -97.19
C SER A 243 89.42 -35.62 -96.20
N LEU A 244 88.15 -35.60 -96.60
CA LEU A 244 87.45 -36.61 -97.39
C LEU A 244 87.37 -37.96 -96.66
N ASN A 245 86.20 -38.17 -96.07
CA ASN A 245 85.50 -39.44 -95.90
C ASN A 245 86.35 -40.67 -95.59
N ASP A 246 86.47 -40.97 -94.29
CA ASP A 246 86.24 -42.28 -93.71
C ASP A 246 86.41 -42.12 -92.18
N LEU A 247 85.29 -42.09 -91.45
CA LEU A 247 85.12 -42.40 -90.01
C LEU A 247 83.71 -41.93 -89.56
N ASP A 248 82.70 -42.34 -90.32
CA ASP A 248 81.38 -42.61 -89.76
C ASP A 248 81.51 -43.98 -89.05
N LYS A 249 81.33 -43.98 -87.73
CA LYS A 249 81.52 -45.10 -86.76
C LYS A 249 82.97 -45.39 -86.30
N SER A 250 83.23 -44.94 -85.07
CA SER A 250 83.84 -45.67 -83.93
C SER A 250 85.04 -44.97 -83.28
N HIS A 251 84.74 -44.21 -82.21
CA HIS A 251 85.43 -44.07 -80.90
C HIS A 251 84.82 -42.83 -80.20
N SER A 252 83.60 -42.85 -79.67
CA SER A 252 83.17 -43.54 -78.44
C SER A 252 84.12 -43.39 -77.24
N THR A 253 84.15 -42.19 -76.67
CA THR A 253 84.07 -41.96 -75.21
C THR A 253 83.02 -40.87 -74.97
N SER A 254 81.83 -41.04 -75.53
CA SER A 254 80.62 -41.50 -74.83
C SER A 254 80.11 -40.53 -73.76
N TYR A 255 79.19 -39.66 -74.20
CA TYR A 255 77.91 -39.39 -73.55
C TYR A 255 77.95 -39.18 -72.04
N HIS A 256 77.92 -37.94 -71.54
CA HIS A 256 77.29 -37.62 -70.23
C HIS A 256 76.59 -36.24 -70.17
N GLY A 257 76.51 -35.47 -71.26
CA GLY A 257 75.69 -34.25 -71.31
C GLY A 257 74.20 -34.54 -71.50
N TYR A 258 73.85 -35.49 -72.37
CA TYR A 258 72.46 -35.91 -72.57
C TYR A 258 71.91 -36.74 -71.41
N ASN A 259 72.78 -37.38 -70.60
CA ASN A 259 72.35 -38.10 -69.39
C ASN A 259 72.04 -37.18 -68.21
N GLN A 260 72.58 -35.96 -68.14
CA GLN A 260 72.28 -35.05 -67.02
C GLN A 260 70.88 -34.47 -67.20
N ASP A 261 70.57 -33.99 -68.40
CA ASP A 261 69.24 -33.48 -68.76
C ASP A 261 68.21 -34.62 -68.83
N GLU A 262 68.57 -35.83 -69.30
CA GLU A 262 67.67 -36.99 -69.21
C GLU A 262 67.46 -37.46 -67.76
N ARG A 263 68.47 -37.40 -66.88
CA ARG A 263 68.31 -37.72 -65.45
C ARG A 263 67.53 -36.65 -64.70
N GLU A 264 67.71 -35.37 -65.02
CA GLU A 264 66.88 -34.28 -64.49
C GLU A 264 65.45 -34.37 -65.03
N MET A 265 65.26 -34.74 -66.29
CA MET A 265 63.94 -34.98 -66.88
C MET A 265 63.29 -36.26 -66.32
N GLU A 266 64.05 -37.31 -66.01
CA GLU A 266 63.57 -38.49 -65.28
C GLU A 266 63.23 -38.16 -63.84
N PHE A 267 64.03 -37.35 -63.15
CA PHE A 267 63.76 -36.89 -61.79
C PHE A 267 62.48 -36.03 -61.75
N LEU A 268 62.32 -35.10 -62.69
CA LEU A 268 61.11 -34.29 -62.83
C LEU A 268 59.90 -35.14 -63.24
N ARG A 269 60.06 -36.14 -64.13
CA ARG A 269 58.98 -37.09 -64.46
C ARG A 269 58.58 -37.92 -63.24
N LEU A 270 59.54 -38.39 -62.44
CA LEU A 270 59.27 -39.14 -61.22
C LEU A 270 58.58 -38.26 -60.17
N GLN A 271 58.99 -37.00 -60.04
CA GLN A 271 58.35 -36.02 -59.16
C GLN A 271 56.92 -35.69 -59.62
N VAL A 272 56.67 -35.61 -60.93
CA VAL A 272 55.31 -35.44 -61.48
C VAL A 272 54.46 -36.68 -61.25
N VAL A 273 55.02 -37.89 -61.38
CA VAL A 273 54.30 -39.15 -61.07
C VAL A 273 53.99 -39.25 -59.58
N GLU A 274 54.91 -38.84 -58.71
CA GLU A 274 54.68 -38.81 -57.26
C GLU A 274 53.63 -37.76 -56.87
N GLN A 275 53.67 -36.57 -57.49
CA GLN A 275 52.61 -35.56 -57.33
C GLN A 275 51.28 -36.05 -57.90
N GLN A 276 51.28 -36.81 -59.00
CA GLN A 276 50.07 -37.41 -59.55
C GLN A 276 49.50 -38.49 -58.62
N HIS A 277 50.34 -39.30 -57.97
CA HIS A 277 49.90 -40.24 -56.94
C HIS A 277 49.30 -39.54 -55.72
N ILE A 278 49.90 -38.44 -55.26
CA ILE A 278 49.32 -37.63 -54.17
C ILE A 278 47.98 -37.02 -54.61
N ILE A 279 47.87 -36.53 -55.85
CA ILE A 279 46.61 -36.01 -56.40
C ILE A 279 45.56 -37.12 -56.51
N ASP A 280 45.94 -38.33 -56.93
CA ASP A 280 45.04 -39.47 -57.06
C ASP A 280 44.57 -39.97 -55.68
N ASP A 281 45.46 -39.99 -54.68
CA ASP A 281 45.12 -40.36 -53.30
C ASP A 281 44.23 -39.29 -52.64
N LEU A 282 44.49 -38.01 -52.88
CA LEU A 282 43.62 -36.92 -52.46
C LEU A 282 42.27 -36.94 -53.20
N SER A 283 42.25 -37.33 -54.48
CA SER A 283 41.02 -37.47 -55.28
C SER A 283 40.16 -38.64 -54.78
N LYS A 284 40.77 -39.78 -54.45
CA LYS A 284 40.09 -40.91 -53.79
C LYS A 284 39.57 -40.54 -52.40
N ALA A 285 40.34 -39.77 -51.63
CA ALA A 285 39.89 -39.26 -50.33
C ALA A 285 38.70 -38.30 -50.48
N LEU A 286 38.66 -37.49 -51.55
CA LEU A 286 37.55 -36.59 -51.87
C LEU A 286 36.30 -37.36 -52.36
N GLU A 287 36.46 -38.42 -53.15
CA GLU A 287 35.35 -39.31 -53.55
C GLU A 287 34.77 -40.05 -52.33
N THR A 288 35.62 -40.50 -51.40
CA THR A 288 35.19 -41.15 -50.15
C THR A 288 34.51 -40.16 -49.20
N ALA A 289 34.96 -38.90 -49.15
CA ALA A 289 34.30 -37.82 -48.40
C ALA A 289 32.99 -37.34 -49.09
N GLY A 290 32.89 -37.45 -50.41
CA GLY A 290 31.68 -37.18 -51.19
C GLY A 290 30.55 -38.17 -50.91
N TYR A 291 30.88 -39.43 -50.63
CA TYR A 291 29.91 -40.44 -50.17
C TYR A 291 29.30 -40.12 -48.80
N VAL A 292 30.04 -39.45 -47.90
CA VAL A 292 29.53 -39.02 -46.58
C VAL A 292 28.64 -37.77 -46.69
N LYS A 293 28.79 -36.97 -47.75
CA LYS A 293 27.96 -35.76 -47.98
C LYS A 293 26.58 -36.05 -48.61
N ASN A 294 26.42 -37.16 -49.34
CA ASN A 294 25.14 -37.56 -49.94
C ASN A 294 24.22 -38.36 -49.00
N VAL A 295 24.75 -38.92 -47.91
CA VAL A 295 23.97 -39.65 -46.88
C VAL A 295 23.31 -38.69 -45.86
N ILE A 296 23.76 -37.43 -45.77
CA ILE A 296 23.23 -36.44 -44.82
C ILE A 296 22.14 -35.54 -45.46
N VAL A 297 21.93 -35.62 -46.78
CA VAL A 297 20.92 -34.82 -47.50
C VAL A 297 19.73 -35.67 -47.99
N SER A 298 19.67 -36.97 -47.66
CA SER A 298 18.61 -37.90 -48.09
C SER A 298 17.73 -38.45 -46.95
N VAL A 299 17.84 -37.92 -45.72
CA VAL A 299 17.00 -38.32 -44.55
C VAL A 299 16.03 -37.20 -44.13
N ILE A 300 15.85 -36.18 -44.97
CA ILE A 300 14.78 -35.19 -44.84
C ILE A 300 14.00 -35.26 -46.16
N GLU A 301 12.70 -35.57 -46.06
CA GLU A 301 11.73 -35.79 -47.16
C GLU A 301 11.53 -37.26 -47.59
N THR A 302 10.69 -37.96 -46.84
CA THR A 302 9.70 -38.99 -47.25
C THR A 302 9.23 -39.65 -45.94
N PHE A 303 8.02 -39.45 -45.44
CA PHE A 303 6.80 -40.05 -45.97
C PHE A 303 5.58 -39.41 -45.28
N TYR A 304 4.63 -38.89 -46.06
CA TYR A 304 3.30 -38.45 -45.63
C TYR A 304 2.29 -39.53 -46.06
N GLY A 305 1.40 -39.91 -45.14
CA GLY A 305 0.02 -40.31 -45.42
C GLY A 305 -0.27 -41.70 -46.03
N TYR A 306 -0.84 -42.58 -45.21
CA TYR A 306 -2.06 -43.30 -45.58
C TYR A 306 -3.00 -43.31 -44.37
N ASP A 307 -4.19 -42.79 -44.60
CA ASP A 307 -5.38 -42.85 -43.76
C ASP A 307 -6.34 -43.86 -44.42
N GLU A 308 -6.97 -44.73 -43.64
CA GLU A 308 -8.35 -45.22 -43.86
C GLU A 308 -8.78 -46.12 -42.68
N GLU A 309 -9.64 -45.54 -41.85
CA GLU A 309 -10.90 -46.06 -41.27
C GLU A 309 -11.05 -47.56 -40.93
N THR A 310 -11.42 -47.84 -39.67
CA THR A 310 -12.66 -48.54 -39.22
C THR A 310 -12.51 -48.93 -37.73
N SER A 311 -13.22 -48.29 -36.80
CA SER A 311 -14.61 -48.51 -36.36
C SER A 311 -14.75 -49.42 -35.13
N ILE A 312 -15.61 -48.96 -34.20
CA ILE A 312 -16.51 -49.70 -33.31
C ILE A 312 -16.10 -49.87 -31.85
N ASP A 313 -16.93 -49.21 -31.02
CA ASP A 313 -17.17 -49.35 -29.58
C ASP A 313 -17.50 -50.78 -29.15
N SER A 314 -17.36 -51.12 -27.86
CA SER A 314 -18.42 -51.74 -27.05
C SER A 314 -17.91 -52.21 -25.68
N ASP A 315 -18.66 -51.84 -24.65
CA ASP A 315 -18.57 -52.32 -23.27
C ASP A 315 -18.81 -53.83 -23.14
N GLY A 316 -18.30 -54.45 -22.05
CA GLY A 316 -18.62 -55.83 -21.67
C GLY A 316 -18.11 -56.22 -20.28
N SER A 317 -19.03 -56.23 -19.32
CA SER A 317 -18.81 -56.43 -17.88
C SER A 317 -18.82 -57.91 -17.42
N SER A 318 -17.99 -58.23 -16.42
CA SER A 318 -18.28 -58.96 -15.14
C SER A 318 -18.64 -60.47 -15.00
N LEU A 319 -18.24 -60.95 -13.80
CA LEU A 319 -18.73 -62.04 -12.89
C LEU A 319 -18.19 -63.49 -13.10
N SER A 320 -17.43 -64.08 -12.15
CA SER A 320 -17.78 -64.75 -10.85
C SER A 320 -18.26 -66.22 -11.02
N PHE A 321 -18.19 -67.19 -10.09
CA PHE A 321 -17.99 -67.28 -8.64
C PHE A 321 -17.63 -68.76 -8.26
N HIS A 322 -17.09 -68.92 -7.05
CA HIS A 322 -17.32 -69.99 -6.06
C HIS A 322 -16.72 -71.42 -6.18
N THR A 323 -15.93 -71.68 -5.13
CA THR A 323 -15.79 -72.90 -4.34
C THR A 323 -17.12 -73.58 -3.96
N ASP A 324 -17.20 -74.91 -3.93
CA ASP A 324 -17.73 -75.64 -2.75
C ASP A 324 -17.32 -77.13 -2.68
N ARG A 325 -16.89 -77.51 -1.47
CA ARG A 325 -16.98 -78.78 -0.70
C ARG A 325 -16.79 -80.19 -1.29
N THR A 326 -15.91 -80.93 -0.61
CA THR A 326 -15.87 -82.39 -0.33
C THR A 326 -17.20 -82.93 0.25
N PRO A 327 -17.59 -84.21 0.04
CA PRO A 327 -17.16 -85.26 1.01
C PRO A 327 -17.08 -86.72 0.49
N ASP A 328 -16.23 -87.50 1.19
CA ASP A 328 -16.28 -88.94 1.50
C ASP A 328 -16.94 -89.93 0.53
N THR A 329 -16.11 -90.72 -0.15
CA THR A 329 -16.33 -92.17 -0.33
C THR A 329 -14.97 -92.83 -0.55
N GLU A 330 -14.53 -93.71 0.34
CA GLU A 330 -13.40 -94.63 0.09
C GLU A 330 -13.75 -95.49 -1.15
N PRO A 331 -13.05 -95.36 -2.30
CA PRO A 331 -13.35 -96.16 -3.47
C PRO A 331 -12.39 -97.36 -3.53
N ASP A 332 -13.01 -98.53 -3.42
CA ASP A 332 -12.59 -99.84 -3.90
C ASP A 332 -11.31 -99.85 -4.80
N GLU A 333 -10.24 -100.52 -4.34
CA GLU A 333 -8.86 -100.52 -4.89
C GLU A 333 -8.75 -100.96 -6.37
N THR A 334 -9.83 -101.49 -6.95
CA THR A 334 -9.90 -101.85 -8.38
C THR A 334 -10.26 -100.66 -9.26
N CYS A 335 -11.11 -99.73 -8.79
CA CYS A 335 -11.47 -98.50 -9.50
C CYS A 335 -10.28 -97.51 -9.53
N VAL A 336 -9.54 -97.40 -8.43
CA VAL A 336 -8.36 -96.51 -8.31
C VAL A 336 -7.24 -96.91 -9.30
N ARG A 337 -7.13 -98.19 -9.64
CA ARG A 337 -6.10 -98.71 -10.56
C ARG A 337 -6.39 -98.36 -12.02
N GLU A 338 -7.64 -98.50 -12.44
CA GLU A 338 -8.08 -98.10 -13.78
C GLU A 338 -8.01 -96.57 -13.94
N GLU A 339 -8.35 -95.83 -12.88
CA GLU A 339 -8.25 -94.38 -12.84
C GLU A 339 -6.79 -93.90 -12.87
N ALA A 340 -5.87 -94.60 -12.18
CA ALA A 340 -4.44 -94.33 -12.23
C ALA A 340 -3.83 -94.58 -13.61
N GLU A 341 -4.26 -95.64 -14.31
CA GLU A 341 -3.83 -95.89 -15.69
C GLU A 341 -4.34 -94.85 -16.69
N LEU A 342 -5.58 -94.36 -16.50
CA LEU A 342 -6.14 -93.26 -17.29
C LEU A 342 -5.38 -91.95 -17.04
N ARG A 343 -5.07 -91.64 -15.79
CA ARG A 343 -4.23 -90.48 -15.43
C ARG A 343 -2.82 -90.58 -16.00
N TYR A 344 -2.21 -91.77 -16.01
CA TYR A 344 -0.89 -91.95 -16.60
C TYR A 344 -0.90 -91.72 -18.12
N ARG A 345 -1.93 -92.20 -18.82
CA ARG A 345 -2.12 -91.92 -20.25
C ARG A 345 -2.33 -90.44 -20.53
N GLN A 346 -3.18 -89.77 -19.74
CA GLN A 346 -3.39 -88.31 -19.83
C GLN A 346 -2.10 -87.53 -19.56
N LEU A 347 -1.37 -87.86 -18.49
CA LEU A 347 -0.11 -87.20 -18.16
C LEU A 347 0.93 -87.37 -19.27
N THR A 348 0.97 -88.54 -19.91
CA THR A 348 1.86 -88.78 -21.05
C THR A 348 1.46 -87.94 -22.27
N GLN A 349 0.17 -87.78 -22.53
CA GLN A 349 -0.35 -86.91 -23.59
C GLN A 349 -0.03 -85.43 -23.31
N GLU A 350 -0.22 -84.97 -22.08
CA GLU A 350 0.12 -83.62 -21.63
C GLU A 350 1.62 -83.36 -21.71
N TYR A 351 2.45 -84.32 -21.31
CA TYR A 351 3.91 -84.22 -21.44
C TYR A 351 4.34 -84.08 -22.90
N GLN A 352 3.75 -84.85 -23.81
CA GLN A 352 4.02 -84.74 -25.24
C GLN A 352 3.49 -83.42 -25.84
N ALA A 353 2.34 -82.93 -25.38
CA ALA A 353 1.80 -81.63 -25.79
C ALA A 353 2.72 -80.50 -25.31
N LEU A 354 3.22 -80.59 -24.08
CA LEU A 354 4.16 -79.64 -23.51
C LEU A 354 5.50 -79.64 -24.25
N GLN A 355 6.06 -80.82 -24.56
CA GLN A 355 7.27 -80.92 -25.38
C GLN A 355 7.08 -80.29 -26.76
N ARG A 356 5.92 -80.50 -27.39
CA ARG A 356 5.57 -79.84 -28.66
C ARG A 356 5.43 -78.32 -28.51
N ALA A 357 4.82 -77.84 -27.43
CA ALA A 357 4.70 -76.41 -27.14
C ALA A 357 6.06 -75.75 -26.88
N TYR A 358 6.98 -76.42 -26.17
CA TYR A 358 8.36 -75.93 -26.00
C TYR A 358 9.14 -75.92 -27.32
N ALA A 359 8.96 -76.93 -28.18
CA ALA A 359 9.58 -76.93 -29.50
C ALA A 359 9.05 -75.78 -30.38
N LEU A 360 7.73 -75.54 -30.37
CA LEU A 360 7.12 -74.42 -31.09
C LEU A 360 7.56 -73.06 -30.53
N LEU A 361 7.65 -72.91 -29.21
CA LEU A 361 8.18 -71.70 -28.58
C LEU A 361 9.65 -71.47 -28.96
N ALA A 362 10.47 -72.52 -29.02
CA ALA A 362 11.84 -72.42 -29.48
C ALA A 362 11.95 -72.06 -30.98
N GLU A 363 10.98 -72.46 -31.80
CA GLU A 363 10.86 -72.08 -33.21
C GLU A 363 10.36 -70.65 -33.41
N THR A 364 9.37 -70.19 -32.62
CA THR A 364 8.81 -68.82 -32.71
C THR A 364 9.72 -67.78 -32.06
N CYS A 365 10.41 -68.14 -30.98
CA CYS A 365 11.48 -67.36 -30.39
C CYS A 365 12.77 -67.68 -31.16
N GLY A 366 12.79 -67.35 -32.46
CA GLY A 366 13.87 -67.66 -33.39
C GLY A 366 15.25 -67.44 -32.75
N GLY A 367 16.12 -68.44 -32.89
CA GLY A 367 17.35 -68.68 -32.11
C GLY A 367 18.43 -67.60 -32.07
N ASN A 368 18.07 -66.39 -31.64
CA ASN A 368 18.93 -65.28 -31.25
C ASN A 368 18.20 -64.44 -30.17
N TYR A 369 17.77 -65.08 -29.07
CA TYR A 369 17.41 -64.34 -27.85
C TYR A 369 18.71 -63.77 -27.25
N ASP A 370 19.16 -62.64 -27.80
CA ASP A 370 20.31 -61.89 -27.32
C ASP A 370 19.85 -61.00 -26.16
N ALA A 371 19.94 -61.53 -24.94
CA ALA A 371 19.57 -60.83 -23.73
C ALA A 371 20.26 -59.46 -23.60
N GLU A 372 21.44 -59.28 -24.20
CA GLU A 372 22.16 -58.01 -24.18
C GLU A 372 21.51 -56.95 -25.10
N LYS A 373 20.97 -57.37 -26.25
CA LYS A 373 20.16 -56.49 -27.12
C LYS A 373 18.85 -56.11 -26.47
N GLU A 374 18.20 -57.02 -25.77
CA GLU A 374 16.94 -56.74 -25.07
C GLU A 374 17.15 -55.75 -23.93
N ILE A 375 18.24 -55.92 -23.16
CA ILE A 375 18.62 -54.96 -22.10
C ILE A 375 18.92 -53.58 -22.71
N LYS A 376 19.68 -53.50 -23.80
CA LYS A 376 19.96 -52.23 -24.50
C LYS A 376 18.69 -51.55 -25.02
N THR A 377 17.76 -52.32 -25.58
CA THR A 377 16.47 -51.81 -26.07
C THR A 377 15.63 -51.29 -24.90
N ARG A 378 15.60 -52.02 -23.78
CA ARG A 378 14.91 -51.59 -22.56
C ARG A 378 15.52 -50.33 -21.97
N GLU A 379 16.84 -50.21 -21.93
CA GLU A 379 17.53 -48.99 -21.47
C GLU A 379 17.25 -47.78 -22.36
N GLN A 380 17.21 -47.98 -23.69
CA GLN A 380 16.81 -46.93 -24.64
C GLN A 380 15.39 -46.44 -24.38
N LEU A 381 14.44 -47.35 -24.21
CA LEU A 381 13.05 -47.01 -23.89
C LEU A 381 12.91 -46.26 -22.56
N LEU A 382 13.68 -46.65 -21.53
CA LEU A 382 13.69 -45.92 -20.25
C LEU A 382 14.23 -44.49 -20.39
N ASN A 383 15.27 -44.30 -21.20
CA ASN A 383 15.82 -42.98 -21.50
C ASN A 383 14.81 -42.12 -22.29
N GLU A 384 14.08 -42.70 -23.23
CA GLU A 384 13.02 -42.00 -23.97
C GLU A 384 11.86 -41.60 -23.06
N ILE A 385 11.40 -42.50 -22.19
CA ILE A 385 10.37 -42.19 -21.18
C ILE A 385 10.82 -41.02 -20.30
N SER A 386 12.07 -41.02 -19.83
CA SER A 386 12.61 -39.92 -19.01
C SER A 386 12.62 -38.59 -19.78
N ARG A 387 13.00 -38.60 -21.07
CA ARG A 387 12.97 -37.40 -21.92
C ARG A 387 11.54 -36.87 -22.12
N TYR A 388 10.58 -37.76 -22.37
CA TYR A 388 9.18 -37.38 -22.52
C TYR A 388 8.60 -36.82 -21.21
N GLN A 389 8.97 -37.38 -20.05
CA GLN A 389 8.57 -36.85 -18.75
C GLN A 389 9.09 -35.43 -18.53
N SER A 390 10.37 -35.16 -18.84
CA SER A 390 10.91 -33.79 -18.77
C SER A 390 10.19 -32.84 -19.73
N ARG A 391 9.90 -33.29 -20.95
CA ARG A 391 9.15 -32.50 -21.95
C ARG A 391 7.74 -32.17 -21.47
N VAL A 392 7.05 -33.11 -20.84
CA VAL A 392 5.71 -32.89 -20.26
C VAL A 392 5.79 -31.88 -19.12
N ALA A 393 6.75 -32.00 -18.20
CA ALA A 393 6.93 -31.06 -17.10
C ALA A 393 7.23 -29.63 -17.59
N ASP A 394 8.06 -29.48 -18.63
CA ASP A 394 8.35 -28.19 -19.25
C ASP A 394 7.10 -27.56 -19.90
N LEU A 395 6.29 -28.39 -20.60
CA LEU A 395 5.05 -27.95 -21.22
C LEU A 395 3.97 -27.57 -20.17
N GLU A 396 3.83 -28.34 -19.10
CA GLU A 396 2.94 -28.03 -17.99
C GLU A 396 3.35 -26.72 -17.29
N SER A 397 4.65 -26.50 -17.08
CA SER A 397 5.19 -25.24 -16.57
C SER A 397 4.88 -24.09 -17.53
N ALA A 398 5.10 -24.25 -18.84
CA ALA A 398 4.78 -23.24 -19.83
C ALA A 398 3.27 -22.90 -19.85
N LEU A 399 2.39 -23.90 -19.71
CA LEU A 399 0.94 -23.71 -19.64
C LEU A 399 0.52 -22.93 -18.38
N GLN A 400 1.15 -23.20 -17.23
CA GLN A 400 0.92 -22.44 -15.99
C GLN A 400 1.32 -20.97 -16.13
N HIS A 401 2.41 -20.68 -16.85
CA HIS A 401 2.84 -19.31 -17.13
C HIS A 401 1.92 -18.60 -18.16
N GLN A 402 1.22 -19.35 -19.01
CA GLN A 402 0.22 -18.80 -19.95
C GLN A 402 -1.03 -18.24 -19.25
N GLY A 403 -1.28 -18.61 -17.97
CA GLY A 403 -2.31 -18.00 -17.12
C GLY A 403 -2.04 -16.55 -16.68
N LEU A 404 -0.92 -15.94 -17.11
CA LEU A 404 -0.58 -14.54 -16.83
C LEU A 404 -1.43 -13.53 -17.64
N ASP A 405 -2.08 -13.95 -18.73
CA ASP A 405 -2.95 -13.09 -19.55
C ASP A 405 -4.19 -12.60 -18.76
N VAL A 406 -4.69 -13.41 -17.82
CA VAL A 406 -5.84 -13.05 -16.96
C VAL A 406 -5.48 -11.91 -16.00
N LYS A 407 -4.27 -11.91 -15.43
CA LYS A 407 -3.83 -10.84 -14.53
C LYS A 407 -3.64 -9.52 -15.26
N TRP A 408 -3.09 -9.56 -16.48
CA TRP A 408 -2.95 -8.35 -17.29
C TRP A 408 -4.32 -7.77 -17.69
N VAL A 409 -5.29 -8.63 -18.01
CA VAL A 409 -6.68 -8.22 -18.27
C VAL A 409 -7.32 -7.61 -17.02
N GLU A 410 -7.15 -8.23 -15.85
CA GLU A 410 -7.66 -7.72 -14.57
C GLU A 410 -7.05 -6.36 -14.20
N GLU A 411 -5.73 -6.20 -14.34
CA GLU A 411 -5.02 -4.94 -14.10
C GLU A 411 -5.46 -3.85 -15.08
N LYS A 412 -5.59 -4.19 -16.38
CA LYS A 412 -6.11 -3.28 -17.39
C LYS A 412 -7.55 -2.85 -17.07
N GLN A 413 -8.41 -3.77 -16.64
CA GLN A 413 -9.78 -3.48 -16.24
C GLN A 413 -9.84 -2.59 -14.99
N ALA A 414 -8.98 -2.84 -14.00
CA ALA A 414 -8.85 -2.00 -12.81
C ALA A 414 -8.36 -0.58 -13.15
N LEU A 415 -7.43 -0.45 -14.10
CA LEU A 415 -6.99 0.85 -14.61
C LEU A 415 -8.11 1.59 -15.35
N TYR A 416 -8.92 0.90 -16.15
CA TYR A 416 -10.10 1.49 -16.79
C TYR A 416 -11.12 2.00 -15.76
N GLN A 417 -11.37 1.23 -14.70
CA GLN A 417 -12.27 1.65 -13.63
C GLN A 417 -11.73 2.89 -12.90
N ARG A 418 -10.44 2.88 -12.53
CA ARG A 418 -9.81 4.03 -11.86
C ARG A 418 -9.80 5.27 -12.75
N ASN A 419 -9.55 5.13 -14.05
CA ASN A 419 -9.64 6.23 -15.00
C ASN A 419 -11.06 6.79 -15.12
N ARG A 420 -12.08 5.92 -15.09
CA ARG A 420 -13.48 6.35 -15.08
C ARG A 420 -13.79 7.16 -13.82
N ASP A 421 -13.39 6.68 -12.65
CA ASP A 421 -13.60 7.38 -11.38
C ASP A 421 -12.88 8.74 -11.37
N LEU A 422 -11.67 8.81 -11.94
CA LEU A 422 -10.93 10.07 -12.11
C LEU A 422 -11.65 11.04 -13.04
N VAL A 423 -12.21 10.56 -14.15
CA VAL A 423 -12.99 11.40 -15.08
C VAL A 423 -14.27 11.92 -14.41
N GLU A 424 -14.96 11.10 -13.63
CA GLU A 424 -16.14 11.56 -12.86
C GLU A 424 -15.73 12.62 -11.83
N LYS A 425 -14.62 12.42 -11.12
CA LYS A 425 -14.09 13.40 -10.16
C LYS A 425 -13.65 14.72 -10.81
N VAL A 426 -13.07 14.66 -12.01
CA VAL A 426 -12.74 15.88 -12.78
C VAL A 426 -14.02 16.64 -13.11
N LYS A 427 -15.07 15.96 -13.57
CA LYS A 427 -16.37 16.62 -13.84
C LYS A 427 -16.98 17.25 -12.59
N GLU A 428 -16.91 16.57 -11.45
CA GLU A 428 -17.35 17.15 -10.17
C GLU A 428 -16.57 18.43 -9.85
N MET A 429 -15.24 18.40 -9.98
CA MET A 429 -14.43 19.60 -9.76
C MET A 429 -14.72 20.72 -10.75
N GLU A 430 -14.99 20.42 -12.02
CA GLU A 430 -15.39 21.41 -13.03
C GLU A 430 -16.74 22.07 -12.66
N THR A 431 -17.69 21.30 -12.13
CA THR A 431 -18.97 21.86 -11.66
C THR A 431 -18.80 22.76 -10.44
N GLU A 432 -17.92 22.38 -9.51
CA GLU A 432 -17.62 23.18 -8.33
C GLU A 432 -16.84 24.45 -8.71
N GLU A 433 -15.92 24.37 -9.66
CA GLU A 433 -15.23 25.54 -10.23
C GLU A 433 -16.24 26.52 -10.84
N LEU A 434 -17.22 26.02 -11.60
CA LEU A 434 -18.27 26.85 -12.17
C LEU A 434 -19.11 27.52 -11.07
N ARG A 435 -19.45 26.79 -10.01
CA ARG A 435 -20.18 27.32 -8.86
C ARG A 435 -19.40 28.46 -8.18
N LEU A 436 -18.12 28.22 -7.89
CA LEU A 436 -17.25 29.23 -7.27
C LEU A 436 -17.03 30.45 -8.16
N LYS A 437 -16.96 30.28 -9.48
CA LYS A 437 -16.89 31.41 -10.43
C LYS A 437 -18.15 32.29 -10.35
N ASN A 438 -19.33 31.68 -10.24
CA ASN A 438 -20.58 32.43 -10.06
C ASN A 438 -20.58 33.16 -8.72
N ASP A 439 -20.20 32.51 -7.62
CA ASP A 439 -20.12 33.14 -6.29
C ASP A 439 -19.15 34.34 -6.30
N ILE A 440 -18.00 34.23 -6.98
CA ILE A 440 -17.05 35.34 -7.16
C ILE A 440 -17.68 36.49 -7.95
N GLN A 441 -18.45 36.19 -8.99
CA GLN A 441 -19.12 37.22 -9.79
C GLN A 441 -20.20 37.93 -8.96
N ASP A 442 -21.00 37.21 -8.18
CA ASP A 442 -22.01 37.79 -7.28
C ASP A 442 -21.36 38.75 -6.26
N ILE A 443 -20.21 38.38 -5.70
CA ILE A 443 -19.45 39.26 -4.79
C ILE A 443 -18.93 40.50 -5.51
N ARG A 444 -18.48 40.38 -6.76
CA ARG A 444 -18.05 41.54 -7.56
C ARG A 444 -19.21 42.50 -7.82
N ASP A 445 -20.36 41.99 -8.23
CA ASP A 445 -21.56 42.78 -8.48
C ASP A 445 -22.03 43.49 -7.20
N GLN A 446 -21.96 42.81 -6.04
CA GLN A 446 -22.23 43.43 -4.74
C GLN A 446 -21.24 44.54 -4.39
N ASN A 447 -19.94 44.35 -4.67
CA ASN A 447 -18.93 45.38 -4.44
C ASN A 447 -19.16 46.60 -5.32
N GLU A 448 -19.48 46.41 -6.60
CA GLU A 448 -19.84 47.51 -7.50
C GLU A 448 -21.04 48.28 -6.95
N LEU A 449 -22.08 47.59 -6.46
CA LEU A 449 -23.24 48.24 -5.84
C LEU A 449 -22.87 49.04 -4.59
N LEU A 450 -21.96 48.52 -3.76
CA LEU A 450 -21.47 49.23 -2.58
C LEU A 450 -20.68 50.49 -2.97
N GLU A 451 -19.87 50.43 -4.03
CA GLU A 451 -19.18 51.60 -4.57
C GLU A 451 -20.17 52.67 -5.03
N PHE A 452 -21.21 52.30 -5.77
CA PHE A 452 -22.28 53.23 -6.14
C PHE A 452 -22.96 53.85 -4.92
N ARG A 453 -23.22 53.04 -3.88
CA ARG A 453 -23.86 53.53 -2.66
C ARG A 453 -22.95 54.49 -1.88
N MET A 454 -21.64 54.24 -1.84
CA MET A 454 -20.68 55.17 -1.23
C MET A 454 -20.69 56.50 -1.99
N LEU A 455 -20.60 56.48 -3.32
CA LEU A 455 -20.64 57.69 -4.15
C LEU A 455 -21.95 58.48 -3.95
N GLU A 456 -23.09 57.79 -3.83
CA GLU A 456 -24.38 58.43 -3.54
C GLU A 456 -24.40 59.08 -2.14
N LEU A 457 -23.78 58.44 -1.15
CA LEU A 457 -23.66 58.98 0.20
C LEU A 457 -22.72 60.19 0.25
N GLU A 458 -21.59 60.14 -0.47
CA GLU A 458 -20.65 61.26 -0.62
C GLU A 458 -21.31 62.49 -1.30
N GLU A 459 -22.10 62.27 -2.36
CA GLU A 459 -22.83 63.35 -3.03
C GLU A 459 -23.94 63.93 -2.14
N ARG A 460 -24.60 63.10 -1.32
CA ARG A 460 -25.56 63.56 -0.30
C ARG A 460 -24.88 64.40 0.78
N GLU A 461 -23.70 64.00 1.23
CA GLU A 461 -22.88 64.78 2.17
C GLU A 461 -22.50 66.14 1.58
N ARG A 462 -22.09 66.19 0.31
CA ARG A 462 -21.82 67.45 -0.41
C ARG A 462 -23.02 68.38 -0.52
N ARG A 463 -24.24 67.83 -0.68
CA ARG A 463 -25.48 68.60 -0.90
C ARG A 463 -26.25 68.94 0.37
N SER A 464 -25.89 68.39 1.52
CA SER A 464 -26.55 68.70 2.79
C SER A 464 -26.22 70.13 3.25
N PRO A 465 -27.17 70.94 3.75
CA PRO A 465 -26.87 72.23 4.36
C PRO A 465 -26.01 71.98 5.61
N GLY A 466 -24.78 72.51 5.60
CA GLY A 466 -23.74 72.14 6.55
C GLY A 466 -24.13 72.30 8.02
N ILE A 467 -24.07 71.21 8.77
CA ILE A 467 -23.62 71.29 10.16
C ILE A 467 -22.13 71.65 10.05
N SER A 468 -21.77 72.88 10.40
CA SER A 468 -20.40 73.37 10.21
C SER A 468 -19.42 72.67 11.17
N PHE A 469 -18.99 71.47 10.80
CA PHE A 469 -17.77 70.93 11.34
C PHE A 469 -16.60 71.67 10.68
N LYS A 470 -15.81 72.39 11.48
CA LYS A 470 -14.58 73.01 10.99
C LYS A 470 -13.70 71.88 10.44
N GLN A 471 -13.40 71.93 9.15
CA GLN A 471 -12.52 70.96 8.50
C GLN A 471 -11.11 71.10 9.08
N LEU A 472 -10.78 70.25 10.05
CA LEU A 472 -9.46 70.14 10.64
C LEU A 472 -8.66 69.12 9.81
N HIS A 473 -7.40 69.44 9.52
CA HIS A 473 -6.49 68.51 8.84
C HIS A 473 -6.25 67.31 9.77
N PHE A 474 -6.47 66.09 9.28
CA PHE A 474 -6.23 64.85 10.02
C PHE A 474 -4.82 64.33 9.72
N PRO A 475 -3.86 64.39 10.64
CA PRO A 475 -2.56 63.76 10.47
C PRO A 475 -2.68 62.24 10.62
N GLU A 476 -1.81 61.50 9.95
CA GLU A 476 -1.81 60.03 9.97
C GLU A 476 -1.53 59.52 11.39
N GLY A 477 -2.42 58.68 11.92
CA GLY A 477 -2.31 58.07 13.26
C GLY A 477 -3.28 58.57 14.34
N LEU A 478 -4.08 59.62 14.07
CA LEU A 478 -5.12 60.11 15.01
C LEU A 478 -6.53 59.87 14.45
N SER A 479 -7.44 59.41 15.30
CA SER A 479 -8.83 59.19 14.86
C SER A 479 -9.58 60.53 14.72
N PRO A 480 -10.55 60.64 13.78
CA PRO A 480 -11.32 61.87 13.61
C PRO A 480 -12.01 62.36 14.89
N LEU A 481 -12.48 61.42 15.73
CA LEU A 481 -13.06 61.71 17.04
C LEU A 481 -12.04 62.34 18.00
N GLN A 482 -10.79 61.89 17.96
CA GLN A 482 -9.68 62.41 18.76
C GLN A 482 -9.39 63.88 18.42
N ILE A 483 -9.47 64.24 17.14
CA ILE A 483 -9.24 65.62 16.67
C ILE A 483 -10.38 66.56 17.09
N TYR A 484 -11.64 66.09 17.07
CA TYR A 484 -12.76 66.87 17.60
C TYR A 484 -12.68 67.02 19.12
N CYS A 485 -12.32 65.95 19.84
CA CYS A 485 -12.10 66.00 21.28
C CYS A 485 -10.95 66.96 21.63
N GLU A 486 -9.82 66.92 20.93
CA GLU A 486 -8.70 67.85 21.10
C GLU A 486 -9.10 69.30 20.78
N ALA A 487 -9.92 69.53 19.76
CA ALA A 487 -10.43 70.86 19.41
C ALA A 487 -11.36 71.44 20.49
N GLU A 488 -12.03 70.59 21.27
CA GLU A 488 -12.79 70.95 22.47
C GLU A 488 -11.94 70.92 23.77
N GLY A 489 -10.63 70.72 23.66
CA GLY A 489 -9.69 70.71 24.79
C GLY A 489 -9.59 69.39 25.55
N VAL A 490 -10.17 68.31 25.02
CA VAL A 490 -10.14 66.95 25.59
C VAL A 490 -9.06 66.14 24.89
N THR A 491 -7.84 66.19 25.42
CA THR A 491 -6.65 65.61 24.78
C THR A 491 -6.37 64.16 25.17
N ASP A 492 -6.99 63.64 26.23
CA ASP A 492 -6.73 62.26 26.68
C ASP A 492 -7.97 61.61 27.30
N ILE A 493 -8.73 60.86 26.48
CA ILE A 493 -9.87 60.07 26.96
C ILE A 493 -9.37 58.70 27.38
N VAL A 494 -8.88 58.62 28.62
CA VAL A 494 -8.54 57.35 29.24
C VAL A 494 -9.82 56.71 29.76
N ILE A 495 -10.39 55.76 29.00
CA ILE A 495 -11.64 55.07 29.37
C ILE A 495 -11.55 54.50 30.79
N SER A 496 -10.40 53.97 31.19
CA SER A 496 -10.16 53.46 32.54
C SER A 496 -10.22 54.54 33.63
N GLU A 497 -9.89 55.80 33.33
CA GLU A 497 -10.05 56.92 34.28
C GLU A 497 -11.48 57.43 34.34
N LEU A 498 -12.19 57.45 33.20
CA LEU A 498 -13.61 57.82 33.16
C LEU A 498 -14.48 56.77 33.90
N LEU A 499 -14.18 55.49 33.74
CA LEU A 499 -14.83 54.42 34.51
C LEU A 499 -14.59 54.61 36.01
N LYS A 500 -13.36 54.93 36.45
CA LYS A 500 -13.07 55.25 37.87
C LYS A 500 -13.86 56.46 38.37
N LYS A 501 -13.98 57.52 37.57
CA LYS A 501 -14.77 58.72 37.92
C LYS A 501 -16.26 58.41 38.01
N LEU A 502 -16.79 57.55 37.13
CA LEU A 502 -18.18 57.08 37.17
C LEU A 502 -18.46 56.15 38.34
N ASP A 503 -17.50 55.30 38.74
CA ASP A 503 -17.63 54.46 39.94
C ASP A 503 -17.72 55.34 41.20
N ILE A 504 -16.85 56.37 41.32
CA ILE A 504 -16.91 57.34 42.43
C ILE A 504 -18.24 58.11 42.44
N LEU A 505 -18.76 58.50 41.26
CA LEU A 505 -20.06 59.16 41.15
C LEU A 505 -21.21 58.21 41.52
N GLY A 506 -21.15 56.94 41.11
CA GLY A 506 -22.16 55.93 41.41
C GLY A 506 -22.28 55.61 42.90
N ASP A 507 -21.20 55.76 43.67
CA ASP A 507 -21.19 55.58 45.13
C ASP A 507 -21.78 56.78 45.90
N ASN A 508 -22.15 57.87 45.22
CA ASN A 508 -22.72 59.06 45.85
C ASN A 508 -24.23 58.90 46.11
N ALA A 509 -24.62 58.76 47.38
CA ALA A 509 -26.01 58.54 47.81
C ALA A 509 -26.98 59.72 47.56
N ASN A 510 -26.48 60.88 47.11
CA ASN A 510 -27.28 62.08 46.85
C ASN A 510 -27.77 62.23 45.39
N LEU A 511 -27.50 61.26 44.51
CA LEU A 511 -27.97 61.29 43.14
C LEU A 511 -29.47 60.98 43.05
N SER A 512 -30.20 61.73 42.23
CA SER A 512 -31.58 61.41 41.85
C SER A 512 -31.64 60.10 41.05
N ASN A 513 -32.80 59.46 40.99
CA ASN A 513 -32.98 58.21 40.24
C ASN A 513 -32.61 58.37 38.74
N GLU A 514 -32.87 59.52 38.13
CA GLU A 514 -32.52 59.80 36.72
C GLU A 514 -31.00 59.94 36.53
N GLU A 515 -30.31 60.57 37.48
CA GLU A 515 -28.85 60.69 37.46
C GLU A 515 -28.17 59.34 37.72
N GLN A 516 -28.71 58.52 38.63
CA GLN A 516 -28.22 57.15 38.86
C GLN A 516 -28.34 56.30 37.59
N VAL A 517 -29.49 56.37 36.90
CA VAL A 517 -29.69 55.67 35.61
C VAL A 517 -28.70 56.19 34.56
N SER A 518 -28.46 57.49 34.51
CA SER A 518 -27.51 58.10 33.57
C SER A 518 -26.07 57.66 33.82
N VAL A 519 -25.64 57.57 35.09
CA VAL A 519 -24.32 57.06 35.49
C VAL A 519 -24.16 55.57 35.11
N ILE A 520 -25.19 54.75 35.37
CA ILE A 520 -25.20 53.33 34.98
C ILE A 520 -25.12 53.18 33.45
N HIS A 521 -25.86 54.00 32.70
CA HIS A 521 -25.85 53.96 31.25
C HIS A 521 -24.50 54.37 30.68
N ALA A 522 -23.93 55.48 31.15
CA ALA A 522 -22.60 55.94 30.75
C ALA A 522 -21.51 54.90 31.06
N ARG A 523 -21.57 54.27 32.24
CA ARG A 523 -20.65 53.18 32.63
C ARG A 523 -20.78 51.97 31.71
N THR A 524 -22.01 51.58 31.37
CA THR A 524 -22.29 50.45 30.47
C THR A 524 -21.74 50.72 29.08
N VAL A 525 -21.99 51.92 28.53
CA VAL A 525 -21.50 52.34 27.21
C VAL A 525 -19.97 52.36 27.16
N LEU A 526 -19.31 52.93 28.17
CA LEU A 526 -17.84 52.96 28.23
C LEU A 526 -17.23 51.57 28.39
N THR A 527 -17.86 50.70 29.19
CA THR A 527 -17.42 49.30 29.35
C THR A 527 -17.53 48.52 28.03
N LEU A 528 -18.63 48.70 27.30
CA LEU A 528 -18.84 48.09 25.99
C LEU A 528 -17.84 48.65 24.96
N ALA A 529 -17.60 49.96 24.95
CA ALA A 529 -16.63 50.58 24.06
C ALA A 529 -15.20 50.07 24.30
N GLU A 530 -14.79 49.93 25.57
CA GLU A 530 -13.48 49.36 25.91
C GLU A 530 -13.35 47.90 25.47
N LYS A 531 -14.41 47.11 25.67
CA LYS A 531 -14.45 45.71 25.27
C LYS A 531 -14.36 45.56 23.75
N VAL A 532 -15.17 46.30 23.00
CA VAL A 532 -15.17 46.27 21.53
C VAL A 532 -13.82 46.71 20.97
N ARG A 533 -13.20 47.77 21.52
CA ARG A 533 -11.87 48.22 21.09
C ARG A 533 -10.78 47.17 21.37
N LYS A 534 -10.80 46.55 22.55
CA LYS A 534 -9.86 45.45 22.90
C LYS A 534 -10.07 44.22 22.02
N ASP A 535 -11.32 43.86 21.73
CA ASP A 535 -11.65 42.73 20.88
C ASP A 535 -11.26 42.98 19.41
N HIS A 536 -11.44 44.20 18.90
CA HIS A 536 -11.00 44.58 17.56
C HIS A 536 -9.47 44.55 17.43
N PHE A 537 -8.75 45.09 18.43
CA PHE A 537 -7.29 45.03 18.47
C PHE A 537 -6.75 43.61 18.59
N ARG A 538 -7.39 42.75 19.40
CA ARG A 538 -7.05 41.32 19.48
C ARG A 538 -7.26 40.60 18.15
N LYS A 539 -8.35 40.90 17.44
CA LYS A 539 -8.62 40.33 16.11
C LYS A 539 -7.58 40.79 15.09
N GLN A 540 -7.31 42.10 14.99
CA GLN A 540 -6.28 42.63 14.09
C GLN A 540 -4.89 42.06 14.41
N LYS A 541 -4.54 41.94 15.69
CA LYS A 541 -3.30 41.29 16.11
C LYS A 541 -3.27 39.82 15.67
N GLY A 542 -4.36 39.07 15.89
CA GLY A 542 -4.49 37.69 15.44
C GLY A 542 -4.29 37.55 13.92
N TYR A 543 -4.93 38.40 13.13
CA TYR A 543 -4.75 38.41 11.67
C TYR A 543 -3.31 38.71 11.25
N LEU A 544 -2.63 39.65 11.93
CA LEU A 544 -1.23 39.96 11.63
C LEU A 544 -0.29 38.82 12.02
N ASP A 545 -0.55 38.15 13.15
CA ASP A 545 0.22 36.98 13.60
C ASP A 545 0.04 35.81 12.62
N GLU A 546 -1.19 35.53 12.19
CA GLU A 546 -1.52 34.51 11.17
C GLU A 546 -0.87 34.82 9.80
N GLU A 547 -0.90 36.08 9.36
CA GLU A 547 -0.27 36.51 8.11
C GLU A 547 1.26 36.41 8.17
N LEU A 548 1.87 36.71 9.33
CA LEU A 548 3.31 36.55 9.55
C LEU A 548 3.71 35.07 9.49
N ASP A 549 2.95 34.19 10.14
CA ASP A 549 3.18 32.75 10.10
C ASP A 549 3.01 32.20 8.68
N PHE A 550 1.99 32.67 7.94
CA PHE A 550 1.77 32.28 6.55
C PHE A 550 2.95 32.70 5.65
N ARG A 551 3.40 33.96 5.73
CA ARG A 551 4.55 34.44 4.94
C ARG A 551 5.82 33.69 5.28
N LYS A 552 6.05 33.42 6.57
CA LYS A 552 7.19 32.61 7.01
C LYS A 552 7.13 31.20 6.42
N HIS A 553 5.98 30.54 6.49
CA HIS A 553 5.80 29.20 5.92
C HIS A 553 6.00 29.19 4.40
N SER A 554 5.42 30.16 3.68
CA SER A 554 5.60 30.29 2.23
C SER A 554 7.06 30.52 1.85
N MET A 555 7.78 31.34 2.62
CA MET A 555 9.20 31.59 2.42
C MET A 555 10.04 30.34 2.69
N ASP A 556 9.77 29.62 3.78
CA ASP A 556 10.46 28.36 4.11
C ASP A 556 10.22 27.29 3.03
N GLN A 557 9.00 27.21 2.50
CA GLN A 557 8.67 26.33 1.37
C GLN A 557 9.42 26.71 0.09
N ALA A 558 9.52 28.00 -0.22
CA ALA A 558 10.29 28.49 -1.36
C ALA A 558 11.79 28.17 -1.21
N HIS A 559 12.38 28.40 -0.03
CA HIS A 559 13.76 28.04 0.25
C HIS A 559 14.01 26.54 0.11
N LYS A 560 13.09 25.70 0.61
CA LYS A 560 13.17 24.25 0.44
C LYS A 560 13.14 23.85 -1.03
N ARG A 561 12.29 24.48 -1.84
CA ARG A 561 12.20 24.21 -3.28
C ARG A 561 13.46 24.64 -4.03
N ILE A 562 14.05 25.77 -3.67
CA ILE A 562 15.33 26.23 -4.23
C ILE A 562 16.43 25.22 -3.94
N LEU A 563 16.58 24.80 -2.67
CA LEU A 563 17.58 23.80 -2.27
C LEU A 563 17.41 22.46 -3.01
N GLU A 564 16.17 22.02 -3.24
CA GLU A 564 15.87 20.82 -4.02
C GLU A 564 16.27 20.97 -5.49
N LEU A 565 15.95 22.11 -6.12
CA LEU A 565 16.33 22.40 -7.50
C LEU A 565 17.85 22.50 -7.66
N GLU A 566 18.55 23.14 -6.72
CA GLU A 566 20.01 23.23 -6.66
C GLU A 566 20.65 21.84 -6.49
N ALA A 567 20.10 20.99 -5.62
CA ALA A 567 20.54 19.61 -5.46
C ALA A 567 20.36 18.78 -6.75
N MET A 568 19.23 18.92 -7.43
CA MET A 568 19.00 18.24 -8.71
C MET A 568 19.96 18.74 -9.80
N LEU A 569 20.24 20.05 -9.85
CA LEU A 569 21.21 20.63 -10.79
C LEU A 569 22.63 20.10 -10.50
N PHE A 570 22.99 19.90 -9.24
CA PHE A 570 24.25 19.26 -8.86
C PHE A 570 24.38 17.83 -9.40
N GLU A 571 23.32 17.03 -9.27
CA GLU A 571 23.30 15.65 -9.75
C GLU A 571 23.42 15.56 -11.28
N VAL A 572 22.72 16.43 -12.00
CA VAL A 572 22.79 16.50 -13.46
C VAL A 572 24.20 16.86 -13.92
N LEU A 573 24.84 17.84 -13.29
CA LEU A 573 26.22 18.23 -13.61
C LEU A 573 27.22 17.11 -13.28
N GLN A 574 27.05 16.39 -12.18
CA GLN A 574 27.87 15.21 -11.88
C GLN A 574 27.72 14.11 -12.92
N GLN A 575 26.51 13.83 -13.38
CA GLN A 575 26.27 12.83 -14.43
C GLN A 575 26.91 13.27 -15.77
N GLU A 576 26.86 14.56 -16.10
CA GLU A 576 27.52 15.12 -17.29
C GLU A 576 29.06 14.95 -17.21
N ASP A 577 29.65 15.16 -16.04
CA ASP A 577 31.09 14.96 -15.80
C ASP A 577 31.50 13.48 -15.84
N ILE A 578 30.66 12.56 -15.34
CA ILE A 578 30.87 11.10 -15.40
C ILE A 578 30.77 10.59 -16.86
N SER A 579 29.96 11.26 -17.69
CA SER A 579 29.77 10.95 -19.11
C SER A 579 30.97 11.39 -19.98
N ARG A 580 32.03 11.97 -19.40
CA ARG A 580 33.25 12.39 -20.12
C ARG A 580 33.87 11.22 -20.88
N THR A 581 33.67 11.20 -22.20
CA THR A 581 34.54 10.49 -23.13
C THR A 581 35.72 11.39 -23.47
N PRO A 582 36.97 11.02 -23.14
CA PRO A 582 38.14 11.83 -23.48
C PRO A 582 38.34 11.80 -25.01
N GLY A 583 38.09 12.92 -25.69
CA GLY A 583 38.61 13.14 -27.05
C GLY A 583 37.62 13.45 -28.16
N LEU A 584 36.32 13.61 -27.92
CA LEU A 584 35.39 13.99 -29.00
C LEU A 584 34.56 15.23 -28.64
N ILE A 585 34.64 16.22 -29.54
CA ILE A 585 33.80 17.42 -29.66
C ILE A 585 34.18 18.58 -28.72
N LYS A 586 35.11 19.42 -29.20
CA LYS A 586 35.17 20.87 -28.88
C LYS A 586 34.11 21.56 -29.73
N GLY A 587 32.92 21.82 -29.20
CA GLY A 587 31.90 22.50 -29.98
C GLY A 587 30.49 22.46 -29.42
N ASP A 588 30.33 22.75 -28.14
CA ASP A 588 29.34 23.71 -27.62
C ASP A 588 29.63 23.87 -26.12
N GLY A 589 29.47 25.07 -25.56
CA GLY A 589 29.80 25.34 -24.16
C GLY A 589 28.96 24.47 -23.22
N ARG A 590 29.59 23.51 -22.54
CA ARG A 590 28.91 22.63 -21.57
C ARG A 590 28.54 23.44 -20.33
N LEU A 591 27.42 23.08 -19.70
CA LEU A 591 26.90 23.81 -18.53
C LEU A 591 27.88 23.78 -17.35
N SER A 592 28.63 22.68 -17.18
CA SER A 592 29.70 22.56 -16.18
C SER A 592 30.89 23.51 -16.43
N ASP A 593 31.16 23.87 -17.69
CA ASP A 593 32.25 24.79 -18.07
C ASP A 593 31.84 26.28 -17.96
N MET A 594 30.54 26.57 -17.84
CA MET A 594 30.00 27.93 -17.66
C MET A 594 29.94 28.36 -16.19
N LEU A 595 30.03 27.41 -15.25
CA LEU A 595 29.99 27.67 -13.82
C LEU A 595 31.41 27.83 -13.25
N THR A 596 31.58 28.85 -12.41
CA THR A 596 32.80 29.05 -11.63
C THR A 596 32.97 27.97 -10.57
N GLU A 597 34.20 27.75 -10.10
CA GLU A 597 34.46 26.78 -9.02
C GLU A 597 33.79 27.17 -7.70
N GLU A 598 33.53 28.45 -7.47
CA GLU A 598 32.75 28.92 -6.30
C GLU A 598 31.28 28.51 -6.40
N GLU A 599 30.64 28.69 -7.55
CA GLU A 599 29.25 28.28 -7.79
C GLU A 599 29.08 26.75 -7.71
N LYS A 600 30.06 25.99 -8.20
CA LYS A 600 30.06 24.51 -8.07
C LYS A 600 30.17 24.07 -6.61
N GLU A 601 30.95 24.77 -5.80
CA GLU A 601 31.08 24.48 -4.37
C GLU A 601 29.83 24.91 -3.59
N GLU A 602 29.18 26.03 -3.96
CA GLU A 602 27.87 26.41 -3.42
C GLU A 602 26.81 25.36 -3.69
N LEU A 603 26.77 24.85 -4.92
CA LEU A 603 25.85 23.79 -5.33
C LEU A 603 26.10 22.47 -4.57
N ARG A 604 27.36 22.14 -4.29
CA ARG A 604 27.75 21.01 -3.42
C ARG A 604 27.26 21.22 -1.99
N ARG A 605 27.43 22.42 -1.43
CA ARG A 605 26.92 22.77 -0.09
C ARG A 605 25.39 22.72 -0.03
N ALA A 606 24.69 23.19 -1.06
CA ALA A 606 23.24 23.12 -1.18
C ALA A 606 22.74 21.67 -1.21
N MET A 607 23.41 20.79 -1.97
CA MET A 607 23.15 19.35 -1.99
C MET A 607 23.33 18.72 -0.60
N ASP A 608 24.42 19.02 0.10
CA ASP A 608 24.65 18.50 1.46
C ASP A 608 23.66 19.06 2.49
N GLN A 609 23.18 20.29 2.30
CA GLN A 609 22.10 20.86 3.11
C GLN A 609 20.77 20.15 2.82
N TRP A 610 20.42 19.94 1.55
CA TRP A 610 19.21 19.23 1.15
C TRP A 610 19.18 17.79 1.69
N LYS A 611 20.28 17.04 1.56
CA LYS A 611 20.43 15.70 2.14
C LYS A 611 20.22 15.69 3.65
N ARG A 612 20.80 16.67 4.36
CA ARG A 612 20.60 16.81 5.81
C ARG A 612 19.15 17.13 6.17
N CYS A 613 18.50 18.05 5.45
CA CYS A 613 17.09 18.38 5.63
C CYS A 613 16.19 17.15 5.43
N VAL A 614 16.36 16.42 4.33
CA VAL A 614 15.60 15.19 4.06
C VAL A 614 15.80 14.14 5.16
N MET A 615 17.04 13.93 5.60
CA MET A 615 17.31 12.98 6.69
C MET A 615 16.69 13.41 8.03
N CYS A 616 16.65 14.71 8.33
CA CYS A 616 15.95 15.23 9.51
C CYS A 616 14.43 15.03 9.40
N GLU A 617 13.83 15.32 8.25
CA GLU A 617 12.39 15.13 8.01
C GLU A 617 11.97 13.67 8.11
N LEU A 618 12.79 12.75 7.59
CA LEU A 618 12.53 11.31 7.74
C LEU A 618 12.56 10.88 9.21
N ARG A 619 13.55 11.34 9.98
CA ARG A 619 13.63 11.07 11.44
C ARG A 619 12.45 11.66 12.20
N GLU A 620 12.00 12.85 11.81
CA GLU A 620 10.84 13.49 12.43
C GLU A 620 9.54 12.75 12.11
N ARG A 621 9.37 12.28 10.86
CA ARG A 621 8.27 11.38 10.46
C ARG A 621 8.29 10.08 11.24
N ASP A 622 9.45 9.45 11.42
CA ASP A 622 9.59 8.24 12.22
C ASP A 622 9.25 8.48 13.70
N ALA A 623 9.71 9.61 14.26
CA ALA A 623 9.38 10.01 15.63
C ALA A 623 7.88 10.30 15.79
N GLN A 624 7.24 10.90 14.78
CA GLN A 624 5.81 11.16 14.77
C GLN A 624 5.01 9.86 14.76
N ILE A 625 5.36 8.91 13.89
CA ILE A 625 4.75 7.58 13.84
C ILE A 625 4.89 6.89 15.20
N LEU A 626 6.05 7.01 15.85
CA LEU A 626 6.28 6.43 17.16
C LEU A 626 5.39 7.07 18.25
N ARG A 627 5.22 8.41 18.22
CA ARG A 627 4.31 9.13 19.14
C ARG A 627 2.86 8.69 18.94
N GLU A 628 2.38 8.66 17.71
CA GLU A 628 1.01 8.23 17.39
C GLU A 628 0.74 6.80 17.84
N ARG A 629 1.70 5.89 17.62
CA ARG A 629 1.60 4.50 18.11
C ARG A 629 1.58 4.43 19.64
N MET A 630 2.36 5.27 20.30
CA MET A 630 2.40 5.33 21.77
C MET A 630 1.10 5.86 22.36
N GLU A 631 0.51 6.90 21.75
CA GLU A 631 -0.80 7.44 22.14
C GLU A 631 -1.91 6.40 21.97
N LEU A 632 -1.93 5.70 20.84
CA LEU A 632 -2.91 4.62 20.59
C LEU A 632 -2.78 3.49 21.62
N LEU A 633 -1.54 3.12 21.96
CA LEU A 633 -1.25 2.12 22.97
C LEU A 633 -1.71 2.58 24.36
N GLN A 634 -1.45 3.83 24.74
CA GLN A 634 -1.92 4.42 26.00
C GLN A 634 -3.45 4.45 26.08
N LEU A 635 -4.13 4.86 25.00
CA LEU A 635 -5.60 4.85 24.94
C LEU A 635 -6.16 3.43 25.11
N THR A 636 -5.53 2.45 24.47
CA THR A 636 -5.93 1.04 24.58
C THR A 636 -5.70 0.50 25.99
N GLN A 637 -4.57 0.84 26.63
CA GLN A 637 -4.28 0.48 28.01
C GLN A 637 -5.27 1.11 28.99
N GLN A 638 -5.62 2.38 28.79
CA GLN A 638 -6.62 3.06 29.60
C GLN A 638 -7.99 2.38 29.45
N ARG A 639 -8.38 2.01 28.22
CA ARG A 639 -9.62 1.29 27.98
C ARG A 639 -9.65 -0.08 28.65
N ASN A 640 -8.54 -0.83 28.60
CA ASN A 640 -8.42 -2.11 29.28
C ASN A 640 -8.60 -1.95 30.80
N LYS A 641 -7.97 -0.93 31.40
CA LYS A 641 -8.12 -0.63 32.82
C LYS A 641 -9.57 -0.32 33.21
N GLU A 642 -10.27 0.48 32.42
CA GLU A 642 -11.69 0.76 32.64
C GLU A 642 -12.55 -0.51 32.56
N LEU A 643 -12.26 -1.39 31.60
CA LEU A 643 -12.95 -2.67 31.46
C LEU A 643 -12.67 -3.60 32.64
N GLU A 644 -11.42 -3.66 33.12
CA GLU A 644 -11.04 -4.40 34.32
C GLU A 644 -11.80 -3.89 35.56
N GLU A 645 -11.88 -2.57 35.73
CA GLU A 645 -12.66 -1.95 36.82
C GLU A 645 -14.16 -2.29 36.71
N CYS A 646 -14.72 -2.29 35.51
CA CYS A 646 -16.11 -2.70 35.26
C CYS A 646 -16.36 -4.18 35.59
N ILE A 647 -15.46 -5.07 35.15
CA ILE A 647 -15.53 -6.51 35.43
C ILE A 647 -15.45 -6.75 36.94
N GLU A 648 -14.55 -6.06 37.64
CA GLU A 648 -14.41 -6.19 39.09
C GLU A 648 -15.64 -5.66 39.83
N GLY A 649 -16.26 -4.59 39.32
CA GLY A 649 -17.56 -4.11 39.77
C GLY A 649 -18.68 -5.16 39.62
N GLN A 650 -18.76 -5.80 38.45
CA GLN A 650 -19.74 -6.85 38.18
C GLN A 650 -19.55 -8.07 39.08
N LYS A 651 -18.30 -8.51 39.31
CA LYS A 651 -18.02 -9.62 40.24
C LYS A 651 -18.51 -9.34 41.65
N ARG A 652 -18.35 -8.10 42.15
CA ARG A 652 -18.87 -7.71 43.47
C ARG A 652 -20.40 -7.77 43.51
N GLN A 653 -21.07 -7.30 42.46
CA GLN A 653 -22.53 -7.38 42.36
C GLN A 653 -23.04 -8.82 42.32
N ILE A 654 -22.37 -9.70 41.56
CA ILE A 654 -22.69 -11.12 41.50
C ILE A 654 -22.56 -11.75 42.90
N LYS A 655 -21.45 -11.48 43.60
CA LYS A 655 -21.24 -11.99 44.96
C LYS A 655 -22.31 -11.51 45.93
N GLU A 656 -22.73 -10.24 45.86
CA GLU A 656 -23.81 -9.70 46.68
C GLU A 656 -25.17 -10.37 46.37
N LEU A 657 -25.44 -10.65 45.10
CA LEU A 657 -26.64 -11.38 44.68
C LEU A 657 -26.61 -12.84 45.15
N GLU A 658 -25.46 -13.51 45.06
CA GLU A 658 -25.25 -14.87 45.60
C GLU A 658 -25.49 -14.91 47.11
N GLU A 659 -24.96 -13.95 47.87
CA GLU A 659 -25.19 -13.83 49.31
C GLU A 659 -26.68 -13.60 49.64
N LYS A 660 -27.36 -12.71 48.91
CA LYS A 660 -28.81 -12.48 49.06
C LYS A 660 -29.64 -13.72 48.71
N PHE A 661 -29.25 -14.44 47.67
CA PHE A 661 -29.90 -15.69 47.26
C PHE A 661 -29.73 -16.78 48.32
N LEU A 662 -28.51 -16.95 48.85
CA LEU A 662 -28.24 -17.88 49.95
C LEU A 662 -29.04 -17.54 51.20
N PHE A 663 -29.15 -16.25 51.54
CA PHE A 663 -29.98 -15.80 52.66
C PHE A 663 -31.46 -16.14 52.46
N LEU A 664 -32.02 -15.84 51.29
CA LEU A 664 -33.40 -16.18 50.96
C LEU A 664 -33.62 -17.70 50.98
N PHE A 665 -32.70 -18.47 50.39
CA PHE A 665 -32.75 -19.92 50.37
C PHE A 665 -32.75 -20.51 51.79
N LEU A 666 -31.87 -20.04 52.67
CA LEU A 666 -31.84 -20.41 54.09
C LEU A 666 -33.14 -20.03 54.82
N PHE A 667 -33.63 -18.80 54.60
CA PHE A 667 -34.87 -18.32 55.20
C PHE A 667 -36.08 -19.19 54.82
N PHE A 668 -36.26 -19.48 53.53
CA PHE A 668 -37.35 -20.34 53.06
C PHE A 668 -37.18 -21.80 53.50
N SER A 669 -35.96 -22.31 53.55
CA SER A 669 -35.68 -23.65 54.06
C SER A 669 -36.05 -23.77 55.55
N LEU A 670 -35.70 -22.78 56.37
CA LEU A 670 -36.07 -22.75 57.80
C LEU A 670 -37.60 -22.62 57.97
N ALA A 671 -38.25 -21.75 57.20
CA ALA A 671 -39.69 -21.58 57.23
C ALA A 671 -40.42 -22.88 56.85
N PHE A 672 -39.91 -23.63 55.87
CA PHE A 672 -40.45 -24.93 55.48
C PHE A 672 -40.29 -25.99 56.57
N ILE A 673 -39.14 -26.03 57.24
CA ILE A 673 -38.87 -26.93 58.38
C ILE A 673 -39.76 -26.58 59.58
N LEU A 674 -40.01 -25.30 59.86
CA LEU A 674 -40.88 -24.86 60.96
C LEU A 674 -42.38 -25.05 60.66
N TRP A 675 -42.76 -25.15 59.39
CA TRP A 675 -44.14 -25.40 58.96
C TRP A 675 -44.48 -26.90 58.91
N SER A 676 -43.49 -27.76 58.64
CA SER A 676 -43.62 -29.23 58.68
C SER A 676 -43.56 -29.75 60.11
#